data_AF-A0A846U5T2-F1
#
_entry.id   AF-A0A846U5T2-F1
#
_cell.length_a   1.000
_cell.length_b   1.000
_cell.length_c   1.000
_cell.angle_alpha   90.00
_cell.angle_beta   90.00
_cell.angle_gamma   90.00
#
_symmetry.space_group_name_H-M   'P 1'
#
loop_
_entity.id
_entity.type
_entity.pdbx_description
1 polymer ?
#
loop_
_entity_poly.entity_id
_entity_poly.type
_entity_poly.pdbx_seq_one_letter_code
_entity_poly.pdbx_strand_id
1 'polypeptide(L)'
;MNAAIALDSGWEIAAGASDALAWAPVREFGTVGASLGVELDTPNGRYDAQDWWYRCRFPASAPNGTDRQRLRFDGLAGIAEVWLNDEPILHARNMFTTEVVDVTGRLRPDNELRLCFRSLDAELAARKPRPRWKTALVDAQNLRWVRTTLLGRIPGWTPPVHPVGVWKPVWLETVSPGGIASIDLQCDAAAGVGRVRLRATLTAGSDVAEARLRVGERTHALALDGDTLSADLTLPGVALWWPHTHGAPALHDCAIELRQGTQWTAIDRGRIGFRQVEVRRDDGLVQFHVNGTPVFCRGACWTTDDFLRLHGDPAQLRRTLTLARDGGLNMLRIGGTMTYESDAFYALCDELGILVWQDFMFANMDYPVADDAFRAGIEREADQQLGRLQAHPCIAAYCGGSEVEQQAAMLGLPAEQWSNDFFGETLPARCASRHAGVPYFRSSPCEGALPFHVGTGISHYYGVGAYRRPISDVKHAGVKFTTECLGFSHVPEPETIELLAGQPTIAPHHPLWKQRQPRDNGAGWDFEDIRDHYLRELTGLDPIALRSTDIARYLALSRAVTGEVLKRVFAEWRAPGSVCGGGLVWFLKDLWPGAGWGLIDSTGRPKAAYWALKRAWAPRSVLITDGGLDGLQLQLHNEGGTAFAGSVEIALYQDGQVRTAGGRLDVMLAANQGIALQADALIGHFADTAYAYRFGPPQHDVAVARLKDAAGDTLAEDFHFPHGLNLPPQRAGTLTAQAQRQSDGSVLVTLEAAALIQSLQVECAGYAVDDLHFHLAPQSRRTLRFRPLEAAPRKFKAHLGALNLRELVTVRAD
;
A
#
# COMPACT_ATOMS: atom_id res chain seq x y z
N MET A 1 26.01 -24.02 9.52
CA MET A 1 24.62 -23.51 9.35
C MET A 1 24.01 -23.38 10.73
N ASN A 2 23.31 -22.28 11.00
CA ASN A 2 22.64 -22.11 12.29
C ASN A 2 21.34 -22.91 12.26
N ALA A 3 21.15 -23.84 13.17
CA ALA A 3 19.86 -24.49 13.35
C ALA A 3 18.97 -23.55 14.17
N ALA A 4 17.79 -23.19 13.65
CA ALA A 4 16.84 -22.33 14.35
C ALA A 4 15.52 -23.08 14.54
N ILE A 5 14.98 -23.03 15.74
CA ILE A 5 13.69 -23.61 16.10
C ILE A 5 12.77 -22.47 16.53
N ALA A 6 11.61 -22.36 15.89
CA ALA A 6 10.57 -21.43 16.33
C ALA A 6 9.99 -21.91 17.66
N LEU A 7 9.88 -21.01 18.62
CA LEU A 7 9.15 -21.25 19.87
C LEU A 7 7.73 -20.71 19.69
N ASP A 8 6.88 -21.42 18.95
CA ASP A 8 5.55 -20.97 18.50
C ASP A 8 4.38 -21.77 19.10
N SER A 9 4.66 -22.71 19.98
CA SER A 9 3.68 -23.61 20.59
C SER A 9 3.81 -23.70 22.11
N GLY A 10 2.75 -24.15 22.78
CA GLY A 10 2.73 -24.33 24.24
C GLY A 10 2.74 -23.03 25.04
N TRP A 11 2.37 -21.91 24.42
CA TRP A 11 2.28 -20.61 25.08
C TRP A 11 1.00 -20.47 25.90
N GLU A 12 1.14 -19.90 27.08
CA GLU A 12 0.06 -19.45 27.94
C GLU A 12 0.17 -17.94 28.17
N ILE A 13 -0.96 -17.29 28.40
CA ILE A 13 -1.10 -15.86 28.66
C ILE A 13 -1.85 -15.63 29.98
N ALA A 14 -1.46 -14.58 30.71
CA ALA A 14 -2.16 -14.10 31.90
C ALA A 14 -2.11 -12.57 31.98
N ALA A 15 -3.07 -11.98 32.69
CA ALA A 15 -3.07 -10.56 33.02
C ALA A 15 -2.84 -10.35 34.52
N GLY A 16 -2.10 -9.31 34.89
CA GLY A 16 -1.97 -8.88 36.29
C GLY A 16 -0.56 -8.52 36.73
N ALA A 17 -0.46 -7.97 37.93
CA ALA A 17 0.76 -7.38 38.50
C ALA A 17 1.44 -8.25 39.60
N SER A 18 0.97 -9.48 39.87
CA SER A 18 1.42 -10.28 41.04
C SER A 18 1.57 -11.79 40.77
N ASP A 19 2.18 -12.52 41.73
CA ASP A 19 2.61 -13.92 41.62
C ASP A 19 1.49 -14.97 41.43
N ALA A 20 0.22 -14.60 41.64
CA ALA A 20 -0.93 -15.49 41.47
C ALA A 20 -1.65 -15.24 40.14
N LEU A 21 -0.92 -15.43 39.03
CA LEU A 21 -1.45 -15.25 37.68
C LEU A 21 -2.37 -16.42 37.27
N ALA A 22 -3.55 -16.09 36.75
CA ALA A 22 -4.47 -17.05 36.14
C ALA A 22 -4.07 -17.28 34.67
N TRP A 23 -3.30 -18.33 34.43
CA TRP A 23 -2.82 -18.68 33.09
C TRP A 23 -3.89 -19.36 32.24
N ALA A 24 -3.96 -18.97 30.97
CA ALA A 24 -4.79 -19.58 29.96
C ALA A 24 -3.95 -19.88 28.71
N PRO A 25 -4.24 -20.94 27.95
CA PRO A 25 -3.55 -21.19 26.68
C PRO A 25 -3.81 -20.03 25.70
N VAL A 26 -2.78 -19.64 24.94
CA VAL A 26 -2.99 -18.69 23.83
C VAL A 26 -3.84 -19.35 22.76
N ARG A 27 -4.81 -18.61 22.22
CA ARG A 27 -5.58 -19.07 21.04
C ARG A 27 -4.72 -19.02 19.80
N GLU A 28 -3.94 -17.95 19.70
CA GLU A 28 -3.06 -17.71 18.58
C GLU A 28 -1.83 -16.93 19.03
N PHE A 29 -0.64 -17.44 18.74
CA PHE A 29 0.58 -16.81 19.23
C PHE A 29 0.81 -15.46 18.53
N GLY A 30 0.85 -14.37 19.30
CA GLY A 30 0.97 -13.03 18.74
C GLY A 30 0.88 -11.92 19.79
N THR A 31 0.29 -10.79 19.37
CA THR A 31 -0.14 -9.75 20.32
C THR A 31 -1.18 -10.28 21.30
N VAL A 32 -1.46 -9.53 22.36
CA VAL A 32 -2.49 -9.86 23.35
C VAL A 32 -3.85 -10.04 22.69
N GLY A 33 -4.23 -9.15 21.76
CA GLY A 33 -5.49 -9.26 21.04
C GLY A 33 -5.61 -10.58 20.27
N ALA A 34 -4.56 -10.95 19.52
CA ALA A 34 -4.51 -12.22 18.79
C ALA A 34 -4.53 -13.43 19.75
N SER A 35 -3.74 -13.36 20.83
CA SER A 35 -3.60 -14.43 21.83
C SER A 35 -4.89 -14.73 22.59
N LEU A 36 -5.72 -13.71 22.80
CA LEU A 36 -7.05 -13.86 23.39
C LEU A 36 -8.13 -14.19 22.36
N GLY A 37 -7.83 -14.07 21.06
CA GLY A 37 -8.77 -14.23 19.95
C GLY A 37 -9.95 -13.27 20.05
N VAL A 38 -9.66 -11.99 20.29
CA VAL A 38 -10.67 -10.94 20.39
C VAL A 38 -11.06 -10.39 19.02
N GLU A 39 -12.28 -9.88 18.91
CA GLU A 39 -12.71 -9.13 17.73
C GLU A 39 -12.22 -7.68 17.80
N LEU A 40 -12.08 -7.02 16.64
CA LEU A 40 -11.67 -5.61 16.55
C LEU A 40 -12.62 -4.63 17.26
N ASP A 41 -13.86 -5.05 17.51
CA ASP A 41 -14.90 -4.27 18.18
C ASP A 41 -15.02 -4.55 19.68
N THR A 42 -14.07 -5.30 20.24
CA THR A 42 -14.07 -5.68 21.64
C THR A 42 -14.08 -4.44 22.54
N PRO A 43 -15.02 -4.37 23.50
CA PRO A 43 -14.99 -3.31 24.51
C PRO A 43 -13.68 -3.37 25.31
N ASN A 44 -13.08 -2.20 25.56
CA ASN A 44 -11.84 -2.05 26.33
C ASN A 44 -10.59 -2.68 25.68
N GLY A 45 -10.39 -2.51 24.37
CA GLY A 45 -9.19 -2.94 23.65
C GLY A 45 -7.86 -2.25 24.04
N ARG A 46 -7.82 -1.50 25.15
CA ARG A 46 -6.62 -0.81 25.67
C ARG A 46 -5.71 -1.77 26.43
N TYR A 47 -5.15 -2.76 25.74
CA TYR A 47 -4.33 -3.79 26.36
C TYR A 47 -3.01 -3.29 26.94
N ASP A 48 -2.55 -2.09 26.56
CA ASP A 48 -1.35 -1.47 27.10
C ASP A 48 -1.55 -0.74 28.44
N ALA A 49 -2.76 -0.77 29.02
CA ALA A 49 -3.04 -0.17 30.33
C ALA A 49 -2.70 -1.10 31.51
N GLN A 50 -2.39 -2.38 31.26
CA GLN A 50 -2.07 -3.35 32.31
C GLN A 50 -0.93 -4.29 31.89
N ASP A 51 -0.38 -5.00 32.86
CA ASP A 51 0.67 -5.98 32.63
C ASP A 51 0.10 -7.27 32.01
N TRP A 52 0.79 -7.76 30.98
CA TRP A 52 0.49 -9.02 30.31
C TRP A 52 1.68 -9.96 30.35
N TRP A 53 1.43 -11.19 30.78
CA TRP A 53 2.43 -12.22 30.93
C TRP A 53 2.23 -13.29 29.88
N TYR A 54 3.33 -13.73 29.28
CA TYR A 54 3.42 -14.91 28.42
C TYR A 54 4.38 -15.89 29.06
N ARG A 55 4.09 -17.19 28.96
CA ARG A 55 5.06 -18.24 29.27
C ARG A 55 4.96 -19.39 28.29
N CYS A 56 6.08 -20.06 28.04
CA CYS A 56 6.09 -21.36 27.41
C CYS A 56 7.16 -22.24 28.05
N ARG A 57 6.95 -23.55 27.94
CA ARG A 57 7.96 -24.56 28.29
C ARG A 57 8.44 -25.24 27.03
N PHE A 58 9.75 -25.42 26.93
CA PHE A 58 10.35 -26.02 25.77
C PHE A 58 11.54 -26.92 26.16
N PRO A 59 11.64 -28.10 25.55
CA PRO A 59 12.80 -28.94 25.72
C PRO A 59 13.97 -28.35 24.94
N ALA A 60 15.10 -28.21 25.60
CA ALA A 60 16.37 -27.93 24.96
C ALA A 60 17.47 -28.57 25.81
N SER A 61 18.70 -28.59 25.34
CA SER A 61 19.83 -29.02 26.16
C SER A 61 21.02 -28.13 25.85
N ALA A 62 21.94 -28.03 26.80
CA ALA A 62 23.20 -27.35 26.56
C ALA A 62 23.86 -27.91 25.29
N PRO A 63 24.48 -27.06 24.46
CA PRO A 63 25.04 -27.51 23.21
C PRO A 63 26.27 -28.39 23.48
N ASN A 64 26.49 -29.40 22.65
CA ASN A 64 27.71 -30.22 22.73
C ASN A 64 28.85 -29.47 22.03
N GLY A 65 30.05 -29.45 22.63
CA GLY A 65 31.25 -28.90 21.99
C GLY A 65 31.30 -27.37 21.98
N THR A 66 31.59 -26.78 20.81
CA THR A 66 31.86 -25.34 20.63
C THR A 66 30.68 -24.52 20.10
N ASP A 67 29.53 -25.18 19.91
CA ASP A 67 28.28 -24.53 19.48
C ASP A 67 27.80 -23.50 20.53
N ARG A 68 27.17 -22.44 20.05
CA ARG A 68 26.55 -21.40 20.88
C ARG A 68 25.05 -21.44 20.74
N GLN A 69 24.32 -21.15 21.81
CA GLN A 69 22.86 -21.07 21.79
C GLN A 69 22.40 -19.65 22.07
N ARG A 70 21.43 -19.17 21.30
CA ARG A 70 20.89 -17.81 21.40
C ARG A 70 19.37 -17.83 21.37
N LEU A 71 18.74 -16.99 22.18
CA LEU A 71 17.33 -16.64 22.00
C LEU A 71 17.26 -15.38 21.15
N ARG A 72 16.53 -15.43 20.03
CA ARG A 72 16.25 -14.29 19.16
C ARG A 72 14.77 -13.94 19.23
N PHE A 73 14.48 -12.67 19.50
CA PHE A 73 13.15 -12.10 19.53
C PHE A 73 13.05 -11.09 18.38
N ASP A 74 12.25 -11.41 17.36
CA ASP A 74 12.20 -10.57 16.15
C ASP A 74 11.45 -9.26 16.34
N GLY A 75 10.66 -9.16 17.40
CA GLY A 75 9.93 -7.96 17.75
C GLY A 75 9.01 -8.17 18.95
N LEU A 76 9.11 -7.27 19.93
CA LEU A 76 8.32 -7.27 21.17
C LEU A 76 7.57 -5.93 21.26
N ALA A 77 6.25 -5.95 21.08
CA ALA A 77 5.43 -4.75 21.05
C ALA A 77 5.13 -4.24 22.47
N GLY A 78 5.79 -3.16 22.89
CA GLY A 78 5.63 -2.55 24.21
C GLY A 78 6.95 -2.48 24.98
N ILE A 79 6.86 -2.43 26.31
CA ILE A 79 8.01 -2.55 27.22
C ILE A 79 8.03 -3.98 27.74
N ALA A 80 9.01 -4.78 27.32
CA ALA A 80 9.06 -6.20 27.62
C ALA A 80 10.23 -6.53 28.56
N GLU A 81 9.96 -7.34 29.58
CA GLU A 81 10.97 -7.98 30.43
C GLU A 81 10.91 -9.48 30.20
N VAL A 82 12.07 -10.13 30.09
CA VAL A 82 12.16 -11.56 29.74
C VAL A 82 13.02 -12.31 30.75
N TRP A 83 12.55 -13.49 31.15
CA TRP A 83 13.24 -14.42 32.03
C TRP A 83 13.36 -15.80 31.40
N LEU A 84 14.52 -16.42 31.56
CA LEU A 84 14.76 -17.83 31.25
C LEU A 84 15.06 -18.55 32.56
N ASN A 85 14.27 -19.56 32.91
CA ASN A 85 14.47 -20.36 34.13
C ASN A 85 14.61 -19.49 35.40
N ASP A 86 13.69 -18.53 35.56
CA ASP A 86 13.65 -17.50 36.62
C ASP A 86 14.74 -16.42 36.58
N GLU A 87 15.70 -16.50 35.66
CA GLU A 87 16.78 -15.53 35.54
C GLU A 87 16.44 -14.44 34.49
N PRO A 88 16.51 -13.14 34.82
CA PRO A 88 16.26 -12.08 33.85
C PRO A 88 17.31 -12.07 32.74
N ILE A 89 16.89 -11.95 31.48
CA ILE A 89 17.79 -12.02 30.31
C ILE A 89 17.71 -10.83 29.37
N LEU A 90 16.59 -10.10 29.37
CA LEU A 90 16.35 -9.01 28.44
C LEU A 90 15.35 -8.01 29.02
N HIS A 91 15.62 -6.73 28.77
CA HIS A 91 14.66 -5.63 28.92
C HIS A 91 14.60 -4.87 27.60
N ALA A 92 13.49 -4.99 26.88
CA ALA A 92 13.29 -4.41 25.55
C ALA A 92 12.27 -3.25 25.61
N ARG A 93 12.58 -2.15 24.93
CA ARG A 93 11.77 -0.92 24.89
C ARG A 93 11.49 -0.41 23.47
N ASN A 94 11.93 -1.15 22.45
CA ASN A 94 11.73 -0.80 21.05
C ASN A 94 11.10 -1.98 20.32
N MET A 95 9.86 -1.76 19.86
CA MET A 95 9.08 -2.75 19.12
C MET A 95 9.71 -3.13 17.77
N PHE A 96 10.50 -2.23 17.19
CA PHE A 96 11.00 -2.33 15.83
C PHE A 96 12.41 -2.93 15.74
N THR A 97 13.01 -3.32 16.87
CA THR A 97 14.30 -3.98 16.92
C THR A 97 14.18 -5.48 17.18
N THR A 98 15.09 -6.23 16.56
CA THR A 98 15.40 -7.61 16.92
C THR A 98 16.36 -7.62 18.11
N GLU A 99 16.03 -8.44 19.11
CA GLU A 99 16.86 -8.65 20.30
C GLU A 99 17.45 -10.07 20.27
N VAL A 100 18.74 -10.22 20.52
CA VAL A 100 19.43 -11.51 20.52
C VAL A 100 20.21 -11.65 21.83
N VAL A 101 19.97 -12.73 22.56
CA VAL A 101 20.60 -13.01 23.85
C VAL A 101 21.34 -14.34 23.80
N ASP A 102 22.62 -14.35 24.14
CA ASP A 102 23.38 -15.60 24.32
C ASP A 102 22.91 -16.32 25.59
N VAL A 103 22.46 -17.57 25.42
CA VAL A 103 21.97 -18.45 26.48
C VAL A 103 22.80 -19.73 26.59
N THR A 104 24.00 -19.74 26.00
CA THR A 104 24.93 -20.87 26.04
C THR A 104 25.22 -21.26 27.48
N GLY A 105 24.99 -22.53 27.82
CA GLY A 105 25.21 -23.06 29.16
C GLY A 105 24.13 -22.71 30.19
N ARG A 106 23.08 -21.97 29.80
CA ARG A 106 21.95 -21.59 30.67
C ARG A 106 20.71 -22.46 30.47
N LEU A 107 20.66 -23.22 29.38
CA LEU A 107 19.57 -24.15 29.09
C LEU A 107 19.67 -25.43 29.93
N ARG A 108 18.51 -25.90 30.38
CA ARG A 108 18.28 -27.16 31.10
C ARG A 108 17.50 -28.12 30.18
N PRO A 109 17.38 -29.43 30.48
CA PRO A 109 16.55 -30.35 29.70
C PRO A 109 15.11 -29.88 29.48
N ASP A 110 14.54 -29.20 30.48
CA ASP A 110 13.24 -28.52 30.42
C ASP A 110 13.44 -27.06 30.82
N ASN A 111 12.96 -26.13 29.99
CA ASN A 111 13.14 -24.69 30.19
C ASN A 111 11.80 -23.99 30.24
N GLU A 112 11.73 -22.94 31.06
CA GLU A 112 10.61 -22.00 31.05
C GLU A 112 11.10 -20.63 30.58
N LEU A 113 10.45 -20.11 29.54
CA LEU A 113 10.63 -18.74 29.08
C LEU A 113 9.40 -17.93 29.52
N ARG A 114 9.62 -16.81 30.21
CA ARG A 114 8.55 -15.88 30.62
C ARG A 114 8.80 -14.49 30.08
N LEU A 115 7.76 -13.86 29.54
CA LEU A 115 7.80 -12.49 29.06
C LEU A 115 6.71 -11.69 29.78
N CYS A 116 7.04 -10.51 30.30
CA CYS A 116 6.08 -9.56 30.84
C CYS A 116 6.10 -8.29 29.99
N PHE A 117 4.96 -7.95 29.41
CA PHE A 117 4.72 -6.69 28.73
C PHE A 117 4.10 -5.73 29.75
N ARG A 118 4.89 -4.75 30.19
CA ARG A 118 4.49 -3.78 31.21
C ARG A 118 3.48 -2.80 30.68
N SER A 119 2.55 -2.40 31.55
CA SER A 119 1.63 -1.28 31.31
C SER A 119 2.40 -0.02 30.89
N LEU A 120 1.91 0.66 29.86
CA LEU A 120 2.43 1.94 29.41
C LEU A 120 1.91 3.11 30.25
N ASP A 121 0.89 2.94 31.09
CA ASP A 121 0.27 4.04 31.83
C ASP A 121 1.28 4.81 32.69
N ALA A 122 2.18 4.09 33.38
CA ALA A 122 3.22 4.71 34.19
C ALA A 122 4.23 5.50 33.34
N GLU A 123 4.62 4.98 32.18
CA GLU A 123 5.56 5.67 31.27
C GLU A 123 4.89 6.90 30.63
N LEU A 124 3.62 6.78 30.24
CA LEU A 124 2.84 7.87 29.63
C LEU A 124 2.50 8.98 30.64
N ALA A 125 2.31 8.64 31.92
CA ALA A 125 2.08 9.61 32.99
C ALA A 125 3.37 10.24 33.56
N ALA A 126 4.55 9.69 33.22
CA ALA A 126 5.81 10.15 33.76
C ALA A 126 6.09 11.63 33.43
N ARG A 127 6.73 12.34 34.37
CA ARG A 127 7.17 13.72 34.15
C ARG A 127 8.38 13.73 33.21
N LYS A 128 8.15 14.11 31.95
CA LYS A 128 9.18 14.25 30.90
C LYS A 128 9.31 15.70 30.44
N PRO A 129 10.42 16.09 29.78
CA PRO A 129 10.52 17.36 29.08
C PRO A 129 9.33 17.58 28.12
N ARG A 130 8.75 18.77 28.14
CA ARG A 130 7.61 19.11 27.28
C ARG A 130 8.02 19.04 25.80
N PRO A 131 7.16 18.53 24.91
CA PRO A 131 7.44 18.58 23.49
C PRO A 131 7.33 20.03 22.99
N ARG A 132 8.11 20.37 21.97
CA ARG A 132 8.10 21.66 21.26
C ARG A 132 6.75 21.91 20.58
N TRP A 133 6.12 20.86 20.05
CA TRP A 133 4.75 20.88 19.53
C TRP A 133 3.97 19.66 19.98
N LYS A 134 2.63 19.74 19.87
CA LYS A 134 1.73 18.64 20.21
C LYS A 134 0.97 18.21 18.96
N THR A 135 0.66 16.92 18.86
CA THR A 135 -0.20 16.39 17.80
C THR A 135 -1.58 16.05 18.36
N ALA A 136 -2.63 16.25 17.57
CA ALA A 136 -3.98 15.79 17.88
C ALA A 136 -4.23 14.33 17.44
N LEU A 137 -3.28 13.74 16.70
CA LEU A 137 -3.39 12.39 16.14
C LEU A 137 -3.51 11.31 17.23
N VAL A 138 -2.85 11.51 18.37
CA VAL A 138 -2.88 10.60 19.52
C VAL A 138 -3.23 11.34 20.80
N ASP A 139 -3.88 10.66 21.75
CA ASP A 139 -4.30 11.28 23.00
C ASP A 139 -3.12 11.53 23.96
N ALA A 140 -2.16 10.61 24.03
CA ALA A 140 -1.05 10.65 24.98
C ALA A 140 0.24 11.19 24.35
N GLN A 141 0.58 12.46 24.63
CA GLN A 141 1.75 13.13 24.04
C GLN A 141 3.11 12.51 24.46
N ASN A 142 3.16 11.82 25.60
CA ASN A 142 4.38 11.13 26.05
C ASN A 142 4.66 9.85 25.25
N LEU A 143 3.76 9.41 24.38
CA LEU A 143 3.99 8.26 23.49
C LEU A 143 5.24 8.45 22.61
N ARG A 144 5.63 9.69 22.31
CA ARG A 144 6.90 10.06 21.65
C ARG A 144 8.17 9.47 22.28
N TRP A 145 8.14 9.09 23.57
CA TRP A 145 9.27 8.50 24.30
C TRP A 145 9.32 6.98 24.18
N VAL A 146 8.30 6.35 23.62
CA VAL A 146 8.16 4.90 23.50
C VAL A 146 8.21 4.54 22.01
N ARG A 147 9.14 3.66 21.63
CA ARG A 147 9.22 3.15 20.26
C ARG A 147 8.22 2.01 20.08
N THR A 148 6.98 2.37 19.77
CA THR A 148 5.85 1.47 19.53
C THR A 148 4.99 1.98 18.37
N THR A 149 4.12 1.14 17.83
CA THR A 149 3.20 1.52 16.74
C THR A 149 2.12 2.49 17.20
N LEU A 150 1.69 3.36 16.29
CA LEU A 150 0.53 4.22 16.50
C LEU A 150 -0.80 3.50 16.19
N LEU A 151 -0.74 2.35 15.51
CA LEU A 151 -1.93 1.52 15.27
C LEU A 151 -2.61 1.17 16.60
N GLY A 152 -3.93 1.38 16.66
CA GLY A 152 -4.72 1.23 17.87
C GLY A 152 -4.87 2.52 18.68
N ARG A 153 -3.96 3.49 18.48
CA ARG A 153 -3.80 4.70 19.30
C ARG A 153 -4.15 5.98 18.55
N ILE A 154 -4.74 5.87 17.35
CA ILE A 154 -5.20 7.00 16.52
C ILE A 154 -6.74 6.95 16.46
N PRO A 155 -7.44 7.68 17.35
CA PRO A 155 -8.90 7.69 17.39
C PRO A 155 -9.51 8.11 16.04
N GLY A 156 -10.51 7.37 15.57
CA GLY A 156 -11.21 7.63 14.30
C GLY A 156 -10.49 7.12 13.05
N TRP A 157 -9.23 6.68 13.16
CA TRP A 157 -8.47 6.10 12.05
C TRP A 157 -8.35 4.58 12.14
N THR A 158 -8.13 4.06 13.34
CA THR A 158 -7.84 2.64 13.58
C THR A 158 -8.85 1.99 14.51
N PRO A 159 -9.04 0.66 14.44
CA PRO A 159 -9.73 -0.08 15.50
C PRO A 159 -9.16 0.27 16.89
N PRO A 160 -10.00 0.39 17.94
CA PRO A 160 -9.58 0.79 19.28
C PRO A 160 -8.95 -0.37 20.07
N VAL A 161 -8.09 -1.14 19.41
CA VAL A 161 -7.37 -2.28 19.99
C VAL A 161 -5.88 -1.98 19.95
N HIS A 162 -5.25 -1.93 21.11
CA HIS A 162 -3.83 -1.60 21.26
C HIS A 162 -2.98 -2.88 21.08
N PRO A 163 -2.19 -2.98 20.00
CA PRO A 163 -1.35 -4.13 19.78
C PRO A 163 -0.12 -4.07 20.70
N VAL A 164 -0.10 -4.96 21.68
CA VAL A 164 1.00 -5.19 22.65
C VAL A 164 1.24 -6.69 22.73
N GLY A 165 2.47 -7.13 22.95
CA GLY A 165 2.79 -8.56 23.05
C GLY A 165 3.85 -9.02 22.04
N VAL A 166 3.93 -10.33 21.83
CA VAL A 166 4.92 -10.94 20.93
C VAL A 166 4.45 -10.79 19.49
N TRP A 167 4.76 -9.67 18.84
CA TRP A 167 4.22 -9.39 17.50
C TRP A 167 5.01 -10.03 16.35
N LYS A 168 6.23 -10.51 16.63
CA LYS A 168 7.06 -11.28 15.69
C LYS A 168 7.64 -12.53 16.35
N PRO A 169 8.10 -13.52 15.56
CA PRO A 169 8.53 -14.82 16.07
C PRO A 169 9.66 -14.77 17.11
N VAL A 170 9.71 -15.82 17.94
CA VAL A 170 10.77 -16.08 18.92
C VAL A 170 11.48 -17.36 18.50
N TRP A 171 12.82 -17.34 18.49
CA TRP A 171 13.65 -18.43 18.02
C TRP A 171 14.65 -18.87 19.08
N LEU A 172 14.86 -20.18 19.18
CA LEU A 172 16.07 -20.76 19.76
C LEU A 172 17.03 -21.12 18.62
N GLU A 173 18.19 -20.47 18.59
CA GLU A 173 19.20 -20.67 17.56
C GLU A 173 20.42 -21.38 18.13
N THR A 174 20.89 -22.41 17.44
CA THR A 174 22.19 -23.04 17.67
C THR A 174 23.14 -22.62 16.56
N VAL A 175 24.18 -21.89 16.93
CA VAL A 175 25.18 -21.31 16.05
C VAL A 175 26.48 -22.11 16.16
N SER A 176 26.81 -22.84 15.10
CA SER A 176 28.06 -23.60 15.01
C SER A 176 29.24 -22.76 14.51
N PRO A 177 30.49 -23.12 14.83
CA PRO A 177 31.68 -22.53 14.21
C PRO A 177 31.67 -22.68 12.68
N GLY A 178 32.23 -21.70 11.97
CA GLY A 178 32.31 -21.70 10.49
C GLY A 178 31.02 -21.32 9.76
N GLY A 179 30.04 -20.73 10.46
CA GLY A 179 28.88 -20.08 9.87
C GLY A 179 29.15 -18.61 9.50
N ILE A 180 28.10 -17.90 9.09
CA ILE A 180 28.15 -16.45 8.88
C ILE A 180 27.43 -15.76 10.06
N ALA A 181 28.12 -14.82 10.70
CA ALA A 181 27.63 -14.03 11.81
C ALA A 181 26.87 -12.78 11.37
N SER A 182 27.30 -12.14 10.27
CA SER A 182 26.65 -10.96 9.69
C SER A 182 26.88 -10.88 8.18
N ILE A 183 25.94 -10.25 7.46
CA ILE A 183 26.01 -10.08 6.01
C ILE A 183 25.54 -8.66 5.66
N ASP A 184 26.34 -7.96 4.87
CA ASP A 184 26.04 -6.76 4.13
C ASP A 184 26.08 -7.14 2.64
N LEU A 185 24.92 -7.12 1.97
CA LEU A 185 24.76 -7.52 0.57
C LEU A 185 23.97 -6.45 -0.16
N GLN A 186 24.65 -5.63 -0.95
CA GLN A 186 24.06 -4.54 -1.71
C GLN A 186 24.11 -4.86 -3.20
N CYS A 187 22.97 -4.65 -3.87
CA CYS A 187 22.82 -4.87 -5.30
C CYS A 187 22.31 -3.58 -5.96
N ASP A 188 23.02 -3.12 -6.99
CA ASP A 188 22.64 -1.94 -7.76
C ASP A 188 22.92 -2.16 -9.26
N ALA A 189 22.47 -1.24 -10.10
CA ALA A 189 22.86 -1.21 -11.50
C ALA A 189 23.23 0.21 -11.93
N ALA A 190 24.17 0.31 -12.86
CA ALA A 190 24.53 1.56 -13.51
C ALA A 190 24.72 1.30 -15.00
N ALA A 191 24.08 2.12 -15.85
CA ALA A 191 24.18 2.02 -17.31
C ALA A 191 23.94 0.60 -17.86
N GLY A 192 23.00 -0.15 -17.26
CA GLY A 192 22.65 -1.51 -17.67
C GLY A 192 23.62 -2.61 -17.20
N VAL A 193 24.60 -2.28 -16.36
CA VAL A 193 25.53 -3.23 -15.76
C VAL A 193 25.19 -3.40 -14.29
N GLY A 194 24.99 -4.65 -13.84
CA GLY A 194 24.72 -4.95 -12.44
C GLY A 194 25.99 -4.90 -11.59
N ARG A 195 25.86 -4.54 -10.33
CA ARG A 195 26.94 -4.58 -9.34
C ARG A 195 26.47 -5.28 -8.07
N VAL A 196 27.35 -6.08 -7.48
CA VAL A 196 27.13 -6.69 -6.17
C VAL A 196 28.29 -6.32 -5.25
N ARG A 197 27.98 -5.72 -4.10
CA ARG A 197 28.92 -5.50 -3.00
C ARG A 197 28.52 -6.39 -1.84
N LEU A 198 29.44 -7.25 -1.42
CA LEU A 198 29.25 -8.17 -0.30
C LEU A 198 30.33 -7.92 0.74
N ARG A 199 29.94 -7.84 2.00
CA ARG A 199 30.81 -8.02 3.15
C ARG A 199 30.12 -8.92 4.17
N ALA A 200 30.75 -10.02 4.54
CA ALA A 200 30.21 -10.93 5.54
C ALA A 200 31.27 -11.27 6.58
N THR A 201 30.88 -11.44 7.83
CA THR A 201 31.78 -11.87 8.91
C THR A 201 31.45 -13.31 9.29
N LEU A 202 32.45 -14.17 9.32
CA LEU A 202 32.36 -15.56 9.72
C LEU A 202 32.24 -15.69 11.24
N THR A 203 31.64 -16.77 11.73
CA THR A 203 31.63 -17.04 13.17
C THR A 203 33.03 -17.39 13.67
N ALA A 204 33.33 -17.05 14.93
CA ALA A 204 34.63 -17.31 15.53
C ALA A 204 35.00 -18.80 15.46
N GLY A 205 36.28 -19.09 15.18
CA GLY A 205 36.76 -20.47 15.00
C GLY A 205 36.42 -21.09 13.65
N SER A 206 36.05 -20.29 12.65
CA SER A 206 35.84 -20.73 11.28
C SER A 206 37.10 -21.34 10.65
N ASP A 207 36.94 -22.47 9.96
CA ASP A 207 37.95 -23.17 9.17
C ASP A 207 37.69 -23.06 7.65
N VAL A 208 36.87 -22.08 7.24
CA VAL A 208 36.57 -21.80 5.84
C VAL A 208 37.86 -21.51 5.07
N ALA A 209 38.16 -22.35 4.08
CA ALA A 209 39.37 -22.24 3.25
C ALA A 209 39.11 -21.48 1.95
N GLU A 210 37.87 -21.45 1.49
CA GLU A 210 37.47 -20.78 0.25
C GLU A 210 35.99 -20.41 0.34
N ALA A 211 35.61 -19.30 -0.30
CA ALA A 211 34.22 -18.89 -0.38
C ALA A 211 33.90 -18.34 -1.77
N ARG A 212 32.66 -18.52 -2.20
CA ARG A 212 32.15 -18.07 -3.50
C ARG A 212 30.76 -17.47 -3.34
N LEU A 213 30.43 -16.51 -4.18
CA LEU A 213 29.07 -15.99 -4.34
C LEU A 213 28.49 -16.51 -5.65
N ARG A 214 27.35 -17.17 -5.56
CA ARG A 214 26.56 -17.57 -6.73
C ARG A 214 25.43 -16.57 -6.94
N VAL A 215 25.32 -16.06 -8.16
CA VAL A 215 24.25 -15.16 -8.62
C VAL A 215 23.67 -15.72 -9.92
N GLY A 216 22.44 -16.22 -9.85
CA GLY A 216 21.85 -17.04 -10.90
C GLY A 216 22.73 -18.26 -11.20
N GLU A 217 23.14 -18.38 -12.46
CA GLU A 217 24.02 -19.46 -12.94
C GLU A 217 25.52 -19.14 -12.82
N ARG A 218 25.89 -17.93 -12.39
CA ARG A 218 27.29 -17.48 -12.33
C ARG A 218 27.84 -17.62 -10.91
N THR A 219 29.09 -18.04 -10.78
CA THR A 219 29.79 -18.15 -9.50
C THR A 219 31.06 -17.29 -9.51
N HIS A 220 31.27 -16.55 -8.43
CA HIS A 220 32.37 -15.59 -8.27
C HIS A 220 33.14 -15.88 -6.99
N ALA A 221 34.47 -15.86 -7.03
CA ALA A 221 35.28 -16.03 -5.82
C ALA A 221 35.11 -14.84 -4.87
N LEU A 222 35.05 -15.11 -3.57
CA LEU A 222 35.07 -14.10 -2.51
C LEU A 222 36.49 -13.97 -1.96
N ALA A 223 36.91 -12.75 -1.67
CA ALA A 223 38.13 -12.50 -0.92
C ALA A 223 37.90 -12.87 0.55
N LEU A 224 38.81 -13.65 1.13
CA LEU A 224 38.81 -14.04 2.54
C LEU A 224 40.01 -13.40 3.24
N ASP A 225 39.75 -12.53 4.21
CA ASP A 225 40.75 -11.89 5.07
C ASP A 225 40.40 -12.11 6.53
N GLY A 226 41.14 -13.01 7.20
CA GLY A 226 40.81 -13.46 8.54
C GLY A 226 39.43 -14.11 8.61
N ASP A 227 38.50 -13.45 9.31
CA ASP A 227 37.10 -13.85 9.44
C ASP A 227 36.16 -13.12 8.47
N THR A 228 36.69 -12.26 7.59
CA THR A 228 35.89 -11.39 6.73
C THR A 228 35.89 -11.88 5.29
N LEU A 229 34.70 -12.09 4.74
CA LEU A 229 34.45 -12.34 3.32
C LEU A 229 34.07 -11.02 2.64
N SER A 230 34.63 -10.77 1.45
CA SER A 230 34.29 -9.56 0.68
C SER A 230 34.29 -9.77 -0.83
N ALA A 231 33.45 -9.01 -1.52
CA ALA A 231 33.47 -8.89 -2.98
C ALA A 231 32.86 -7.57 -3.45
N ASP A 232 33.37 -7.09 -4.59
CA ASP A 232 32.80 -5.98 -5.37
C ASP A 232 32.80 -6.42 -6.84
N LEU A 233 31.66 -6.92 -7.30
CA LEU A 233 31.51 -7.62 -8.59
C LEU A 233 30.77 -6.74 -9.58
N THR A 234 31.24 -6.72 -10.82
CA THR A 234 30.54 -6.13 -11.97
C THR A 234 30.01 -7.25 -12.86
N LEU A 235 28.71 -7.24 -13.14
CA LEU A 235 27.99 -8.30 -13.83
C LEU A 235 27.37 -7.76 -15.13
N PRO A 236 28.09 -7.84 -16.27
CA PRO A 236 27.54 -7.42 -17.56
C PRO A 236 26.48 -8.39 -18.06
N GLY A 237 25.49 -7.85 -18.78
CA GLY A 237 24.41 -8.63 -19.40
C GLY A 237 23.44 -9.29 -18.42
N VAL A 238 23.34 -8.80 -17.19
CA VAL A 238 22.30 -9.23 -16.25
C VAL A 238 20.96 -8.65 -16.65
N ALA A 239 19.89 -9.42 -16.50
CA ALA A 239 18.54 -8.90 -16.63
C ALA A 239 18.25 -7.93 -15.48
N LEU A 240 17.83 -6.71 -15.82
CA LEU A 240 17.47 -5.67 -14.85
C LEU A 240 16.07 -5.89 -14.29
N TRP A 241 15.90 -5.49 -13.03
CA TRP A 241 14.60 -5.41 -12.39
C TRP A 241 13.86 -4.14 -12.83
N TRP A 242 12.58 -4.28 -13.17
CA TRP A 242 11.69 -3.18 -13.55
C TRP A 242 10.37 -3.26 -12.75
N PRO A 243 9.72 -2.12 -12.47
CA PRO A 243 8.33 -2.16 -12.05
C PRO A 243 7.47 -2.81 -13.14
N HIS A 244 6.44 -3.56 -12.76
CA HIS A 244 5.65 -4.40 -13.68
C HIS A 244 4.99 -3.62 -14.82
N THR A 245 4.77 -2.32 -14.61
CA THR A 245 4.18 -1.41 -15.60
C THR A 245 5.13 -1.07 -16.75
N HIS A 246 6.45 -1.18 -16.54
CA HIS A 246 7.48 -0.76 -17.51
C HIS A 246 8.31 -1.94 -18.05
N GLY A 247 8.37 -3.07 -17.34
CA GLY A 247 9.13 -4.24 -17.78
C GLY A 247 9.01 -5.43 -16.83
N ALA A 248 9.82 -6.47 -17.09
CA ALA A 248 9.86 -7.65 -16.25
C ALA A 248 10.63 -7.37 -14.93
N PRO A 249 10.10 -7.75 -13.76
CA PRO A 249 10.81 -7.66 -12.48
C PRO A 249 11.83 -8.79 -12.35
N ALA A 250 12.93 -8.73 -13.11
CA ALA A 250 13.93 -9.79 -13.13
C ALA A 250 14.62 -9.96 -11.77
N LEU A 251 14.67 -11.19 -11.27
CA LEU A 251 15.27 -11.58 -10.01
C LEU A 251 16.22 -12.77 -10.23
N HIS A 252 17.29 -12.84 -9.44
CA HIS A 252 18.36 -13.83 -9.57
C HIS A 252 18.60 -14.52 -8.23
N ASP A 253 18.65 -15.85 -8.21
CA ASP A 253 18.98 -16.60 -6.99
C ASP A 253 20.38 -16.24 -6.50
N CYS A 254 20.54 -16.03 -5.20
CA CYS A 254 21.79 -15.62 -4.58
C CYS A 254 22.16 -16.58 -3.45
N ALA A 255 23.40 -17.08 -3.45
CA ALA A 255 23.89 -17.94 -2.37
C ALA A 255 25.38 -17.69 -2.08
N ILE A 256 25.76 -17.77 -0.82
CA ILE A 256 27.17 -17.78 -0.40
C ILE A 256 27.58 -19.24 -0.19
N GLU A 257 28.54 -19.71 -0.97
CA GLU A 257 29.07 -21.06 -0.91
C GLU A 257 30.39 -21.02 -0.13
N LEU A 258 30.48 -21.79 0.97
CA LEU A 258 31.65 -21.87 1.83
C LEU A 258 32.28 -23.26 1.73
N ARG A 259 33.60 -23.33 1.60
CA ARG A 259 34.37 -24.58 1.62
C ARG A 259 35.08 -24.77 2.94
N GLN A 260 34.76 -25.86 3.63
CA GLN A 260 35.43 -26.32 4.86
C GLN A 260 36.01 -27.70 4.58
N GLY A 261 37.34 -27.83 4.61
CA GLY A 261 38.03 -29.03 4.12
C GLY A 261 37.69 -29.31 2.65
N THR A 262 37.05 -30.44 2.38
CA THR A 262 36.58 -30.86 1.03
C THR A 262 35.10 -30.58 0.78
N GLN A 263 34.34 -30.17 1.79
CA GLN A 263 32.89 -30.00 1.70
C GLN A 263 32.53 -28.55 1.36
N TRP A 264 31.62 -28.39 0.41
CA TRP A 264 30.95 -27.12 0.12
C TRP A 264 29.58 -27.08 0.80
N THR A 265 29.28 -25.95 1.43
CA THR A 265 27.96 -25.66 2.00
C THR A 265 27.45 -24.36 1.39
N ALA A 266 26.25 -24.39 0.82
CA ALA A 266 25.58 -23.19 0.31
C ALA A 266 24.69 -22.59 1.40
N ILE A 267 24.81 -21.27 1.59
CA ILE A 267 23.94 -20.46 2.44
C ILE A 267 23.06 -19.64 1.51
N ASP A 268 21.78 -20.00 1.46
CA ASP A 268 20.78 -19.30 0.66
C ASP A 268 20.59 -17.85 1.15
N ARG A 269 20.64 -16.91 0.21
CA ARG A 269 20.42 -15.48 0.43
C ARG A 269 19.15 -14.98 -0.27
N GLY A 270 18.32 -15.88 -0.77
CA GLY A 270 17.09 -15.56 -1.48
C GLY A 270 17.39 -15.04 -2.90
N ARG A 271 16.50 -14.18 -3.39
CA ARG A 271 16.61 -13.60 -4.73
C ARG A 271 16.99 -12.13 -4.65
N ILE A 272 17.87 -11.67 -5.54
CA ILE A 272 18.30 -10.28 -5.66
C ILE A 272 17.91 -9.71 -7.03
N GLY A 273 17.78 -8.39 -7.14
CA GLY A 273 17.51 -7.69 -8.39
C GLY A 273 18.49 -6.55 -8.65
N PHE A 274 18.69 -6.23 -9.92
CA PHE A 274 19.61 -5.18 -10.37
C PHE A 274 18.84 -4.04 -11.00
N ARG A 275 18.89 -2.85 -10.40
CA ARG A 275 18.26 -1.65 -10.97
C ARG A 275 18.92 -0.38 -10.46
N GLN A 276 18.73 0.70 -11.21
CA GLN A 276 19.05 2.05 -10.81
C GLN A 276 17.76 2.79 -10.45
N VAL A 277 17.76 3.56 -9.37
CA VAL A 277 16.66 4.48 -9.04
C VAL A 277 17.21 5.86 -8.76
N GLU A 278 16.56 6.87 -9.33
CA GLU A 278 16.95 8.27 -9.16
C GLU A 278 15.68 9.12 -9.01
N VAL A 279 15.79 10.24 -8.29
CA VAL A 279 14.77 11.30 -8.31
C VAL A 279 15.39 12.51 -8.97
N ARG A 280 14.87 12.85 -10.16
CA ARG A 280 15.31 14.02 -10.93
C ARG A 280 14.41 15.21 -10.64
N ARG A 281 15.02 16.39 -10.62
CA ARG A 281 14.38 17.67 -10.29
C ARG A 281 14.49 18.72 -11.40
N ASP A 282 14.64 18.25 -12.63
CA ASP A 282 14.81 19.09 -13.81
C ASP A 282 13.56 19.97 -14.02
N ASP A 283 13.76 21.25 -14.36
CA ASP A 283 12.69 22.24 -14.59
C ASP A 283 11.64 22.35 -13.46
N GLY A 284 12.06 22.06 -12.22
CA GLY A 284 11.19 22.10 -11.04
C GLY A 284 10.17 20.96 -10.97
N LEU A 285 10.38 19.88 -11.72
CA LEU A 285 9.65 18.60 -11.57
C LEU A 285 10.18 17.81 -10.37
N VAL A 286 9.46 16.76 -9.98
CA VAL A 286 9.97 15.72 -9.06
C VAL A 286 9.58 14.38 -9.65
N GLN A 287 10.52 13.73 -10.34
CA GLN A 287 10.25 12.53 -11.12
C GLN A 287 11.16 11.38 -10.70
N PHE A 288 10.57 10.22 -10.47
CA PHE A 288 11.33 8.99 -10.28
C PHE A 288 11.76 8.45 -11.64
N HIS A 289 13.02 8.05 -11.74
CA HIS A 289 13.56 7.32 -12.87
C HIS A 289 13.98 5.93 -12.40
N VAL A 290 13.58 4.90 -13.13
CA VAL A 290 14.07 3.53 -12.95
C VAL A 290 14.83 3.12 -14.19
N ASN A 291 16.09 2.74 -14.02
CA ASN A 291 17.00 2.40 -15.12
C ASN A 291 17.06 3.50 -16.21
N GLY A 292 17.04 4.76 -15.78
CA GLY A 292 17.06 5.95 -16.63
C GLY A 292 15.70 6.36 -17.24
N THR A 293 14.66 5.52 -17.13
CA THR A 293 13.32 5.81 -17.70
C THR A 293 12.43 6.50 -16.67
N PRO A 294 11.75 7.62 -16.99
CA PRO A 294 10.81 8.26 -16.08
C PRO A 294 9.62 7.34 -15.79
N VAL A 295 9.23 7.25 -14.53
CA VAL A 295 8.09 6.45 -14.05
C VAL A 295 7.11 7.38 -13.37
N PHE A 296 5.89 7.48 -13.90
CA PHE A 296 4.79 8.10 -13.16
C PHE A 296 4.41 7.18 -12.00
N CYS A 297 4.81 7.55 -10.78
CA CYS A 297 4.53 6.73 -9.59
C CYS A 297 3.06 6.84 -9.22
N ARG A 298 2.38 5.71 -9.17
CA ARG A 298 0.97 5.62 -8.85
C ARG A 298 0.69 4.45 -7.94
N GLY A 299 -0.08 4.72 -6.91
CA GLY A 299 -0.57 3.68 -6.04
C GLY A 299 -1.18 4.24 -4.79
N ALA A 300 -0.81 3.69 -3.65
CA ALA A 300 -1.48 3.98 -2.40
C ALA A 300 -0.57 3.82 -1.18
N CYS A 301 -1.00 4.42 -0.06
CA CYS A 301 -0.40 4.17 1.24
C CYS A 301 -0.86 2.80 1.78
N TRP A 302 0.11 1.97 2.15
CA TRP A 302 -0.07 0.62 2.69
C TRP A 302 -0.62 0.69 4.12
N THR A 303 -1.43 -0.31 4.44
CA THR A 303 -1.98 -0.58 5.77
C THR A 303 -1.77 -2.06 6.08
N THR A 304 -1.49 -2.41 7.34
CA THR A 304 -1.31 -3.81 7.74
C THR A 304 -2.48 -4.69 7.30
N ASP A 305 -2.18 -5.88 6.79
CA ASP A 305 -3.19 -6.80 6.28
C ASP A 305 -3.99 -7.50 7.39
N ASP A 306 -3.36 -7.65 8.56
CA ASP A 306 -3.95 -8.12 9.81
C ASP A 306 -3.62 -7.10 10.91
N PHE A 307 -4.65 -6.50 11.48
CA PHE A 307 -4.50 -5.47 12.50
C PHE A 307 -4.12 -6.03 13.87
N LEU A 308 -4.62 -7.21 14.24
CA LEU A 308 -4.33 -7.81 15.54
C LEU A 308 -2.89 -8.32 15.58
N ARG A 309 -2.41 -8.94 14.51
CA ARG A 309 -1.04 -9.47 14.42
C ARG A 309 -0.02 -8.42 13.96
N LEU A 310 -0.48 -7.33 13.35
CA LEU A 310 0.34 -6.28 12.71
C LEU A 310 1.20 -6.74 11.54
N HIS A 311 0.89 -7.92 11.00
CA HIS A 311 1.47 -8.45 9.77
C HIS A 311 0.50 -9.46 9.16
N GLY A 312 0.34 -9.42 7.84
CA GLY A 312 -0.44 -10.43 7.13
C GLY A 312 0.33 -11.75 6.99
N ASP A 313 -0.39 -12.86 6.89
CA ASP A 313 0.23 -14.11 6.46
C ASP A 313 0.70 -14.02 4.98
N PRO A 314 1.69 -14.81 4.54
CA PRO A 314 2.22 -14.71 3.17
C PRO A 314 1.17 -14.89 2.06
N ALA A 315 0.12 -15.68 2.29
CA ALA A 315 -0.93 -15.89 1.30
C ALA A 315 -1.87 -14.68 1.22
N GLN A 316 -2.19 -14.06 2.35
CA GLN A 316 -2.96 -12.81 2.43
C GLN A 316 -2.20 -11.67 1.76
N LEU A 317 -0.93 -11.48 2.12
CA LEU A 317 -0.05 -10.46 1.51
C LEU A 317 0.01 -10.65 -0.01
N ARG A 318 0.18 -11.89 -0.48
CA ARG A 318 0.20 -12.19 -1.92
C ARG A 318 -1.13 -11.81 -2.59
N ARG A 319 -2.28 -12.09 -1.98
CA ARG A 319 -3.59 -11.69 -2.54
C ARG A 319 -3.69 -10.17 -2.65
N THR A 320 -3.41 -9.44 -1.58
CA THR A 320 -3.50 -7.96 -1.55
C THR A 320 -2.52 -7.31 -2.53
N LEU A 321 -1.26 -7.77 -2.57
CA LEU A 321 -0.25 -7.22 -3.48
C LEU A 321 -0.50 -7.60 -4.95
N THR A 322 -1.03 -8.79 -5.22
CA THR A 322 -1.48 -9.14 -6.59
C THR A 322 -2.59 -8.21 -7.02
N LEU A 323 -3.54 -7.91 -6.13
CA LEU A 323 -4.61 -6.96 -6.42
C LEU A 323 -4.07 -5.54 -6.66
N ALA A 324 -3.04 -5.11 -5.93
CA ALA A 324 -2.35 -3.85 -6.19
C ALA A 324 -1.69 -3.85 -7.59
N ARG A 325 -0.92 -4.90 -7.94
CA ARG A 325 -0.31 -5.05 -9.27
C ARG A 325 -1.38 -5.01 -10.38
N ASP A 326 -2.43 -5.82 -10.25
CA ASP A 326 -3.49 -5.94 -11.24
C ASP A 326 -4.35 -4.67 -11.34
N GLY A 327 -4.30 -3.82 -10.32
CA GLY A 327 -4.89 -2.47 -10.31
C GLY A 327 -4.05 -1.42 -11.01
N GLY A 328 -2.87 -1.77 -11.54
CA GLY A 328 -1.96 -0.84 -12.19
C GLY A 328 -1.12 0.01 -11.23
N LEU A 329 -1.14 -0.29 -9.92
CA LEU A 329 -0.28 0.36 -8.93
C LEU A 329 1.16 -0.09 -9.16
N ASN A 330 2.09 0.86 -9.23
CA ASN A 330 3.52 0.57 -9.35
C ASN A 330 4.34 1.02 -8.14
N MET A 331 3.73 1.72 -7.18
CA MET A 331 4.37 2.12 -5.93
C MET A 331 3.41 2.04 -4.74
N LEU A 332 3.90 1.51 -3.62
CA LEU A 332 3.23 1.54 -2.32
C LEU A 332 4.07 2.32 -1.31
N ARG A 333 3.43 3.10 -0.44
CA ARG A 333 4.10 3.79 0.67
C ARG A 333 3.76 3.17 2.01
N ILE A 334 4.76 2.72 2.75
CA ILE A 334 4.61 2.39 4.16
C ILE A 334 4.89 3.65 4.96
N GLY A 335 3.82 4.32 5.41
CA GLY A 335 3.92 5.56 6.20
C GLY A 335 4.39 5.30 7.63
N GLY A 336 5.01 6.31 8.25
CA GLY A 336 5.58 6.24 9.60
C GLY A 336 4.58 6.03 10.74
N THR A 337 3.27 6.08 10.45
CA THR A 337 2.18 5.70 11.37
C THR A 337 1.94 4.19 11.43
N MET A 338 2.49 3.42 10.49
CA MET A 338 2.29 1.98 10.33
C MET A 338 3.35 1.18 11.12
N THR A 339 3.78 0.05 10.57
CA THR A 339 4.88 -0.80 11.06
C THR A 339 5.81 -1.12 9.89
N TYR A 340 7.10 -1.40 10.16
CA TYR A 340 7.94 -2.03 9.13
C TYR A 340 7.39 -3.43 8.83
N GLU A 341 7.05 -3.66 7.57
CA GLU A 341 6.46 -4.93 7.14
C GLU A 341 7.39 -6.14 7.26
N SER A 342 6.82 -7.32 7.09
CA SER A 342 7.53 -8.61 7.08
C SER A 342 8.46 -8.77 5.87
N ASP A 343 9.45 -9.67 5.93
CA ASP A 343 10.31 -9.98 4.77
C ASP A 343 9.51 -10.55 3.59
N ALA A 344 8.43 -11.29 3.88
CA ALA A 344 7.52 -11.81 2.87
C ALA A 344 6.87 -10.69 2.05
N PHE A 345 6.51 -9.56 2.66
CA PHE A 345 5.97 -8.41 1.95
C PHE A 345 6.95 -7.87 0.90
N TYR A 346 8.20 -7.58 1.29
CA TYR A 346 9.18 -7.01 0.37
C TYR A 346 9.58 -8.00 -0.72
N ALA A 347 9.73 -9.28 -0.39
CA ALA A 347 9.99 -10.33 -1.37
C ALA A 347 8.85 -10.48 -2.39
N LEU A 348 7.60 -10.28 -1.96
CA LEU A 348 6.45 -10.25 -2.86
C LEU A 348 6.43 -8.99 -3.72
N CYS A 349 6.76 -7.81 -3.17
CA CYS A 349 6.90 -6.58 -3.94
C CYS A 349 8.01 -6.68 -5.00
N ASP A 350 9.14 -7.30 -4.67
CA ASP A 350 10.20 -7.61 -5.63
C ASP A 350 9.69 -8.48 -6.76
N GLU A 351 9.00 -9.58 -6.44
CA GLU A 351 8.46 -10.53 -7.42
C GLU A 351 7.38 -9.90 -8.31
N LEU A 352 6.52 -9.08 -7.72
CA LEU A 352 5.38 -8.46 -8.40
C LEU A 352 5.74 -7.14 -9.11
N GLY A 353 6.98 -6.67 -8.99
CA GLY A 353 7.43 -5.44 -9.62
C GLY A 353 6.76 -4.18 -9.04
N ILE A 354 6.58 -4.13 -7.72
CA ILE A 354 5.96 -3.00 -7.01
C ILE A 354 7.04 -2.24 -6.25
N LEU A 355 7.22 -0.95 -6.55
CA LEU A 355 8.13 -0.07 -5.83
C LEU A 355 7.60 0.19 -4.40
N VAL A 356 8.51 0.33 -3.44
CA VAL A 356 8.18 0.62 -2.05
C VAL A 356 8.85 1.90 -1.60
N TRP A 357 8.04 2.86 -1.16
CA TRP A 357 8.48 4.01 -0.37
C TRP A 357 8.44 3.64 1.10
N GLN A 358 9.59 3.66 1.77
CA GLN A 358 9.73 3.25 3.17
C GLN A 358 9.97 4.47 4.08
N ASP A 359 8.97 4.85 4.88
CA ASP A 359 9.21 5.74 6.00
C ASP A 359 9.94 4.98 7.13
N PHE A 360 10.79 5.65 7.91
CA PHE A 360 11.06 5.21 9.28
C PHE A 360 9.83 5.49 10.15
N MET A 361 9.58 4.67 11.17
CA MET A 361 8.33 4.70 11.97
C MET A 361 8.28 5.89 12.94
N PHE A 362 8.31 7.10 12.40
CA PHE A 362 8.12 8.38 13.07
C PHE A 362 6.95 9.11 12.43
N ALA A 363 6.04 9.65 13.24
CA ALA A 363 4.89 10.40 12.71
C ALA A 363 4.44 11.52 13.64
N ASN A 364 4.26 12.73 13.09
CA ASN A 364 3.66 13.96 13.65
C ASN A 364 4.22 14.50 14.98
N MET A 365 4.93 13.70 15.79
CA MET A 365 5.37 14.01 17.15
C MET A 365 6.79 14.60 17.19
N ASP A 366 7.06 15.37 18.24
CA ASP A 366 8.38 15.90 18.56
C ASP A 366 9.27 14.85 19.26
N TYR A 367 9.86 13.90 18.53
CA TYR A 367 10.64 12.82 19.17
C TYR A 367 11.89 13.33 19.90
N PRO A 368 12.27 12.74 21.05
CA PRO A 368 13.39 13.18 21.89
C PRO A 368 14.75 12.72 21.36
N VAL A 369 15.07 13.05 20.10
CA VAL A 369 16.31 12.61 19.41
C VAL A 369 17.62 13.12 20.03
N ALA A 370 17.53 14.09 20.95
CA ALA A 370 18.66 14.61 21.72
C ALA A 370 18.93 13.83 23.02
N ASP A 371 18.07 12.88 23.40
CA ASP A 371 18.32 11.96 24.51
C ASP A 371 19.20 10.81 24.01
N ASP A 372 20.36 10.59 24.63
CA ASP A 372 21.37 9.64 24.17
C ASP A 372 20.85 8.20 24.11
N ALA A 373 20.05 7.79 25.10
CA ALA A 373 19.51 6.44 25.16
C ALA A 373 18.45 6.22 24.07
N PHE A 374 17.57 7.21 23.86
CA PHE A 374 16.60 7.18 22.78
C PHE A 374 17.29 7.17 21.41
N ARG A 375 18.28 8.05 21.20
CA ARG A 375 19.07 8.13 19.96
C ARG A 375 19.78 6.81 19.64
N ALA A 376 20.46 6.21 20.60
CA ALA A 376 21.11 4.91 20.41
C ALA A 376 20.10 3.81 20.00
N GLY A 377 18.89 3.84 20.60
CA GLY A 377 17.82 2.91 20.28
C GLY A 377 17.29 3.04 18.85
N ILE A 378 17.06 4.27 18.37
CA ILE A 378 16.55 4.53 17.01
C ILE A 378 17.62 4.38 15.92
N GLU A 379 18.89 4.60 16.25
CA GLU A 379 19.99 4.31 15.33
C GLU A 379 20.18 2.80 15.14
N ARG A 380 20.05 2.01 16.21
CA ARG A 380 20.01 0.54 16.13
C ARG A 380 18.82 0.04 15.31
N GLU A 381 17.64 0.62 15.55
CA GLU A 381 16.44 0.35 14.74
C GLU A 381 16.72 0.59 13.25
N ALA A 382 17.26 1.77 12.91
CA ALA A 382 17.56 2.12 11.53
C ALA A 382 18.56 1.16 10.88
N ASP A 383 19.66 0.83 11.58
CA ASP A 383 20.67 -0.09 11.06
C ASP A 383 20.13 -1.50 10.81
N GLN A 384 19.29 -2.02 11.72
CA GLN A 384 18.67 -3.34 11.57
C GLN A 384 17.69 -3.36 10.39
N GLN A 385 16.84 -2.33 10.25
CA GLN A 385 15.90 -2.26 9.14
C GLN A 385 16.63 -2.07 7.80
N LEU A 386 17.64 -1.20 7.72
CA LEU A 386 18.42 -1.02 6.50
C LEU A 386 19.18 -2.29 6.11
N GLY A 387 19.82 -2.97 7.07
CA GLY A 387 20.50 -4.25 6.82
C GLY A 387 19.57 -5.37 6.37
N ARG A 388 18.31 -5.36 6.81
CA ARG A 388 17.27 -6.28 6.34
C ARG A 388 16.81 -5.96 4.92
N LEU A 389 16.71 -4.67 4.58
CA LEU A 389 16.09 -4.19 3.34
C LEU A 389 17.06 -3.98 2.16
N GLN A 390 18.37 -3.95 2.40
CA GLN A 390 19.42 -3.61 1.42
C GLN A 390 19.49 -4.48 0.14
N ALA A 391 18.90 -5.68 0.17
CA ALA A 391 18.90 -6.60 -0.98
C ALA A 391 17.60 -6.53 -1.81
N HIS A 392 16.58 -5.81 -1.33
CA HIS A 392 15.27 -5.74 -1.97
C HIS A 392 15.24 -4.66 -3.07
N PRO A 393 15.21 -5.03 -4.36
CA PRO A 393 15.15 -4.05 -5.45
C PRO A 393 13.88 -3.19 -5.43
N CYS A 394 12.81 -3.62 -4.74
CA CYS A 394 11.58 -2.84 -4.64
C CYS A 394 11.75 -1.50 -3.91
N ILE A 395 12.72 -1.36 -3.00
CA ILE A 395 12.83 -0.18 -2.12
C ILE A 395 13.24 1.06 -2.92
N ALA A 396 12.29 1.91 -3.29
CA ALA A 396 12.51 3.05 -4.19
C ALA A 396 12.89 4.35 -3.48
N ALA A 397 12.52 4.50 -2.22
CA ALA A 397 12.88 5.66 -1.41
C ALA A 397 12.87 5.30 0.07
N TYR A 398 13.75 5.94 0.83
CA TYR A 398 13.66 6.04 2.28
C TYR A 398 13.17 7.43 2.68
N CYS A 399 12.40 7.51 3.76
CA CYS A 399 11.88 8.77 4.29
C CYS A 399 12.01 8.80 5.82
N GLY A 400 12.42 9.93 6.39
CA GLY A 400 12.59 10.06 7.85
C GLY A 400 11.31 9.82 8.65
N GLY A 401 10.14 10.12 8.10
CA GLY A 401 8.85 9.88 8.77
C GLY A 401 7.71 10.71 8.20
N SER A 402 6.50 10.48 8.70
CA SER A 402 5.27 11.13 8.25
C SER A 402 4.99 12.43 9.02
N GLU A 403 4.83 13.52 8.30
CA GLU A 403 4.31 14.81 8.78
C GLU A 403 4.97 15.39 10.04
N VAL A 404 6.18 14.95 10.39
CA VAL A 404 6.91 15.47 11.57
C VAL A 404 7.20 16.96 11.37
N GLU A 405 7.74 17.33 10.20
CA GLU A 405 7.99 18.74 9.85
C GLU A 405 6.69 19.50 9.59
N GLN A 406 5.73 18.88 8.89
CA GLN A 406 4.44 19.49 8.58
C GLN A 406 3.68 19.88 9.85
N GLN A 407 3.58 18.98 10.84
CA GLN A 407 2.85 19.24 12.07
C GLN A 407 3.37 20.48 12.78
N ALA A 408 4.70 20.61 12.89
CA ALA A 408 5.33 21.76 13.54
C ALA A 408 5.18 23.04 12.71
N ALA A 409 5.40 22.97 11.39
CA ALA A 409 5.28 24.10 10.49
C ALA A 409 3.85 24.67 10.46
N MET A 410 2.82 23.80 10.43
CA MET A 410 1.41 24.22 10.48
C MET A 410 1.00 24.86 11.82
N LEU A 411 1.76 24.59 12.89
CA LEU A 411 1.60 25.28 14.18
C LEU A 411 2.36 26.62 14.25
N GLY A 412 2.99 27.04 13.15
CA GLY A 412 3.70 28.31 13.03
C GLY A 412 5.11 28.29 13.63
N LEU A 413 5.69 27.10 13.87
CA LEU A 413 7.07 27.01 14.34
C LEU A 413 8.07 27.24 13.21
N PRO A 414 9.19 27.93 13.48
CA PRO A 414 10.23 28.17 12.48
C PRO A 414 11.05 26.90 12.21
N ALA A 415 11.76 26.88 11.07
CA ALA A 415 12.42 25.68 10.54
C ALA A 415 13.42 25.04 11.50
N GLU A 416 14.15 25.87 12.25
CA GLU A 416 15.18 25.46 13.21
C GLU A 416 14.59 24.69 14.39
N GLN A 417 13.27 24.79 14.63
CA GLN A 417 12.61 24.08 15.71
C GLN A 417 12.10 22.70 15.32
N TRP A 418 11.86 22.42 14.04
CA TRP A 418 11.39 21.11 13.59
C TRP A 418 12.44 20.32 12.79
N SER A 419 13.43 21.00 12.22
CA SER A 419 14.60 20.38 11.63
C SER A 419 15.56 19.91 12.71
N ASN A 420 16.20 18.75 12.51
CA ASN A 420 17.28 18.28 13.36
C ASN A 420 18.25 17.38 12.57
N ASP A 421 19.45 17.19 13.13
CA ASP A 421 20.55 16.43 12.54
C ASP A 421 20.22 14.94 12.35
N PHE A 422 19.33 14.38 13.16
CA PHE A 422 18.95 12.98 13.04
C PHE A 422 18.26 12.67 11.70
N PHE A 423 17.23 13.45 11.33
CA PHE A 423 16.56 13.31 10.03
C PHE A 423 17.33 13.98 8.88
N GLY A 424 18.12 15.03 9.14
CA GLY A 424 18.85 15.76 8.11
C GLY A 424 20.18 15.13 7.68
N GLU A 425 20.88 14.45 8.60
CA GLU A 425 22.26 13.99 8.40
C GLU A 425 22.47 12.53 8.81
N THR A 426 22.01 12.14 10.00
CA THR A 426 22.28 10.80 10.56
C THR A 426 21.59 9.69 9.76
N LEU A 427 20.27 9.78 9.57
CA LEU A 427 19.51 8.81 8.78
C LEU A 427 19.95 8.73 7.31
N PRO A 428 20.12 9.84 6.56
CA PRO A 428 20.60 9.75 5.18
C PRO A 428 21.99 9.13 5.06
N ALA A 429 22.92 9.44 5.97
CA ALA A 429 24.25 8.82 5.97
C ALA A 429 24.18 7.30 6.22
N ARG A 430 23.31 6.86 7.14
CA ARG A 430 23.05 5.44 7.37
C ARG A 430 22.42 4.76 6.15
N CYS A 431 21.43 5.38 5.51
CA CYS A 431 20.85 4.88 4.26
C CYS A 431 21.92 4.74 3.16
N ALA A 432 22.76 5.76 2.97
CA ALA A 432 23.81 5.76 1.95
C ALA A 432 24.88 4.68 2.18
N SER A 433 25.20 4.35 3.43
CA SER A 433 26.19 3.32 3.76
C SER A 433 25.65 1.89 3.65
N ARG A 434 24.38 1.66 4.02
CA ARG A 434 23.75 0.34 4.08
C ARG A 434 23.00 -0.04 2.80
N HIS A 435 22.48 0.94 2.06
CA HIS A 435 21.68 0.72 0.85
C HIS A 435 21.91 1.86 -0.13
N ALA A 436 23.16 1.94 -0.62
CA ALA A 436 23.59 3.04 -1.47
C ALA A 436 22.79 3.11 -2.78
N GLY A 437 22.56 4.33 -3.28
CA GLY A 437 21.83 4.56 -4.53
C GLY A 437 20.31 4.69 -4.37
N VAL A 438 19.76 4.49 -3.17
CA VAL A 438 18.33 4.74 -2.90
C VAL A 438 18.12 6.21 -2.45
N PRO A 439 17.22 6.97 -3.09
CA PRO A 439 16.82 8.30 -2.65
C PRO A 439 16.36 8.37 -1.19
N TYR A 440 16.74 9.45 -0.49
CA TYR A 440 16.30 9.73 0.88
C TYR A 440 15.56 11.07 0.95
N PHE A 441 14.49 11.12 1.75
CA PHE A 441 13.75 12.33 2.09
C PHE A 441 13.67 12.51 3.61
N ARG A 442 13.83 13.73 4.10
CA ARG A 442 13.86 14.02 5.55
C ARG A 442 12.50 13.84 6.25
N SER A 443 11.41 14.11 5.55
CA SER A 443 10.03 13.90 6.02
C SER A 443 9.09 13.84 4.82
N SER A 444 7.95 13.17 4.98
CA SER A 444 6.84 13.23 4.04
C SER A 444 5.71 14.05 4.66
N PRO A 445 5.46 15.29 4.20
CA PRO A 445 6.10 15.97 3.08
C PRO A 445 7.33 16.83 3.49
N CYS A 446 8.11 17.28 2.50
CA CYS A 446 9.26 18.15 2.72
C CYS A 446 9.65 18.95 1.47
N GLU A 447 10.61 19.88 1.64
CA GLU A 447 11.07 20.87 0.64
C GLU A 447 10.10 22.05 0.47
N GLY A 448 10.48 23.04 -0.35
CA GLY A 448 9.72 24.28 -0.53
C GLY A 448 9.87 25.28 0.62
N ALA A 449 9.10 26.37 0.54
CA ALA A 449 9.07 27.41 1.59
C ALA A 449 8.43 26.90 2.90
N LEU A 450 7.42 26.02 2.77
CA LEU A 450 6.84 25.25 3.87
C LEU A 450 6.68 23.80 3.38
N PRO A 451 6.89 22.81 4.26
CA PRO A 451 6.96 21.40 3.85
C PRO A 451 5.69 20.88 3.18
N PHE A 452 4.53 21.48 3.45
CA PHE A 452 3.23 21.08 2.90
C PHE A 452 2.82 21.87 1.63
N HIS A 453 3.70 22.73 1.09
CA HIS A 453 3.42 23.41 -0.18
C HIS A 453 3.53 22.44 -1.36
N VAL A 454 2.39 22.19 -2.02
CA VAL A 454 2.28 21.16 -3.07
C VAL A 454 3.01 21.49 -4.37
N GLY A 455 3.27 22.78 -4.64
CA GLY A 455 3.93 23.26 -5.85
C GLY A 455 5.45 23.02 -5.89
N THR A 456 6.03 22.45 -4.84
CA THR A 456 7.46 22.24 -4.67
C THR A 456 7.74 20.92 -3.99
N GLY A 457 8.73 20.16 -4.46
CA GLY A 457 9.20 18.95 -3.78
C GLY A 457 8.17 17.83 -3.67
N ILE A 458 8.20 17.11 -2.55
CA ILE A 458 7.23 16.06 -2.23
C ILE A 458 6.19 16.61 -1.25
N SER A 459 4.93 16.26 -1.46
CA SER A 459 3.81 16.90 -0.76
C SER A 459 2.67 15.95 -0.39
N HIS A 460 1.78 16.39 0.51
CA HIS A 460 0.47 15.74 0.72
C HIS A 460 -0.62 16.59 0.04
N TYR A 461 -1.27 16.05 -1.00
CA TYR A 461 -2.30 16.77 -1.75
C TYR A 461 -3.70 16.32 -1.33
N TYR A 462 -4.30 17.09 -0.43
CA TYR A 462 -5.67 16.92 0.03
C TYR A 462 -6.62 18.03 -0.47
N GLY A 463 -6.20 18.80 -1.49
CA GLY A 463 -7.01 19.86 -2.11
C GLY A 463 -8.35 19.33 -2.61
N VAL A 464 -8.32 18.53 -3.68
CA VAL A 464 -9.44 17.64 -4.02
C VAL A 464 -9.47 16.51 -3.00
N GLY A 465 -10.60 16.30 -2.33
CA GLY A 465 -10.71 15.45 -1.14
C GLY A 465 -10.90 16.30 0.12
N ALA A 466 -10.01 16.16 1.11
CA ALA A 466 -10.25 16.66 2.47
C ALA A 466 -10.53 18.17 2.55
N TYR A 467 -9.89 18.98 1.71
CA TYR A 467 -10.11 20.44 1.68
C TYR A 467 -11.25 20.88 0.76
N ARG A 468 -11.97 19.94 0.11
CA ARG A 468 -13.15 20.20 -0.72
C ARG A 468 -12.91 21.29 -1.77
N ARG A 469 -11.72 21.32 -2.37
CA ARG A 469 -11.45 22.16 -3.54
C ARG A 469 -12.19 21.60 -4.77
N PRO A 470 -12.62 22.45 -5.71
CA PRO A 470 -13.23 21.97 -6.95
C PRO A 470 -12.24 21.07 -7.71
N ILE A 471 -12.75 20.14 -8.51
CA ILE A 471 -11.90 19.19 -9.26
C ILE A 471 -10.86 19.91 -10.13
N SER A 472 -11.20 21.10 -10.65
CA SER A 472 -10.30 21.94 -11.46
C SER A 472 -9.06 22.47 -10.72
N ASP A 473 -9.02 22.40 -9.38
CA ASP A 473 -7.84 22.77 -8.59
C ASP A 473 -6.60 21.96 -8.97
N VAL A 474 -6.78 20.70 -9.40
CA VAL A 474 -5.70 19.81 -9.84
C VAL A 474 -4.79 20.44 -10.90
N LYS A 475 -5.33 21.30 -11.76
CA LYS A 475 -4.61 21.98 -12.84
C LYS A 475 -3.76 23.16 -12.36
N HIS A 476 -4.21 23.81 -11.28
CA HIS A 476 -3.61 25.05 -10.79
C HIS A 476 -2.73 24.82 -9.56
N ALA A 477 -2.95 23.72 -8.83
CA ALA A 477 -2.18 23.39 -7.63
C ALA A 477 -0.69 23.18 -7.92
N GLY A 478 -0.33 22.81 -9.16
CA GLY A 478 1.07 22.64 -9.55
C GLY A 478 1.77 21.49 -8.84
N VAL A 479 1.01 20.47 -8.39
CA VAL A 479 1.50 19.33 -7.62
C VAL A 479 2.68 18.68 -8.33
N LYS A 480 3.83 18.58 -7.65
CA LYS A 480 5.05 17.99 -8.23
C LYS A 480 5.14 16.49 -8.00
N PHE A 481 4.99 16.06 -6.77
CA PHE A 481 4.86 14.66 -6.40
C PHE A 481 4.09 14.60 -5.08
N THR A 482 3.16 13.66 -4.97
CA THR A 482 2.37 13.53 -3.74
C THR A 482 2.42 12.13 -3.13
N THR A 483 2.96 12.04 -1.93
CA THR A 483 3.14 10.81 -1.15
C THR A 483 1.90 10.41 -0.37
N GLU A 484 0.94 11.32 -0.24
CA GLU A 484 -0.43 11.08 0.23
C GLU A 484 -1.39 11.99 -0.51
N CYS A 485 -2.47 11.46 -1.08
CA CYS A 485 -3.47 12.29 -1.72
C CYS A 485 -4.88 11.71 -1.67
N LEU A 486 -5.85 12.55 -2.03
CA LEU A 486 -7.23 12.16 -2.32
C LEU A 486 -7.87 11.35 -1.19
N GLY A 487 -7.83 11.88 0.04
CA GLY A 487 -8.52 11.28 1.17
C GLY A 487 -10.04 11.33 0.99
N PHE A 488 -10.66 10.17 0.77
CA PHE A 488 -12.11 9.98 0.61
C PHE A 488 -12.61 8.80 1.44
N SER A 489 -13.81 8.87 1.99
CA SER A 489 -14.47 7.68 2.55
C SER A 489 -15.15 6.89 1.43
N HIS A 490 -14.55 5.77 1.03
CA HIS A 490 -15.07 4.93 -0.04
C HIS A 490 -16.09 3.94 0.52
N VAL A 491 -17.33 4.03 0.03
CA VAL A 491 -18.41 3.10 0.40
C VAL A 491 -18.07 1.68 -0.13
N PRO A 492 -18.06 0.64 0.73
CA PRO A 492 -17.72 -0.72 0.32
C PRO A 492 -18.92 -1.40 -0.36
N GLU A 493 -18.73 -2.61 -0.88
CA GLU A 493 -19.82 -3.43 -1.42
C GLU A 493 -20.83 -3.85 -0.33
N PRO A 494 -22.08 -4.19 -0.68
CA PRO A 494 -23.12 -4.58 0.28
C PRO A 494 -22.71 -5.69 1.25
N GLU A 495 -21.90 -6.65 0.83
CA GLU A 495 -21.43 -7.76 1.66
C GLU A 495 -20.61 -7.28 2.86
N THR A 496 -19.80 -6.23 2.69
CA THR A 496 -19.02 -5.65 3.79
C THR A 496 -19.88 -4.78 4.71
N ILE A 497 -20.95 -4.19 4.18
CA ILE A 497 -21.97 -3.52 5.01
C ILE A 497 -22.72 -4.56 5.86
N GLU A 498 -22.99 -5.74 5.32
CA GLU A 498 -23.64 -6.83 6.03
C GLU A 498 -22.81 -7.32 7.22
N LEU A 499 -21.47 -7.37 7.09
CA LEU A 499 -20.58 -7.67 8.23
C LEU A 499 -20.69 -6.64 9.38
N LEU A 500 -20.98 -5.38 9.05
CA LEU A 500 -21.12 -4.31 10.05
C LEU A 500 -22.53 -4.27 10.66
N ALA A 501 -23.56 -4.48 9.86
CA ALA A 501 -24.95 -4.14 10.18
C ALA A 501 -25.89 -5.35 10.26
N GLY A 502 -25.46 -6.53 9.83
CA GLY A 502 -26.31 -7.72 9.65
C GLY A 502 -27.28 -7.63 8.46
N GLN A 503 -27.11 -6.64 7.59
CA GLN A 503 -27.94 -6.38 6.41
C GLN A 503 -27.14 -5.63 5.33
N PRO A 504 -27.49 -5.76 4.03
CA PRO A 504 -26.70 -5.20 2.91
C PRO A 504 -26.74 -3.66 2.80
N THR A 505 -27.50 -2.99 3.66
CA THR A 505 -27.66 -1.53 3.69
C THR A 505 -27.70 -1.02 5.12
N ILE A 506 -27.17 0.18 5.35
CA ILE A 506 -27.23 0.85 6.65
C ILE A 506 -27.51 2.34 6.45
N ALA A 507 -28.33 2.92 7.32
CA ALA A 507 -28.62 4.35 7.29
C ALA A 507 -27.36 5.15 7.66
N PRO A 508 -26.97 6.20 6.91
CA PRO A 508 -25.74 6.95 7.20
C PRO A 508 -25.71 7.72 8.53
N HIS A 509 -26.85 7.91 9.18
CA HIS A 509 -26.93 8.47 10.53
C HIS A 509 -26.87 7.40 11.63
N HIS A 510 -26.80 6.12 11.28
CA HIS A 510 -26.71 5.04 12.24
C HIS A 510 -25.39 5.12 13.03
N PRO A 511 -25.39 4.97 14.37
CA PRO A 511 -24.18 5.10 15.19
C PRO A 511 -23.03 4.19 14.73
N LEU A 512 -23.34 2.92 14.41
CA LEU A 512 -22.34 1.99 13.89
C LEU A 512 -21.70 2.49 12.59
N TRP A 513 -22.46 3.09 11.66
CA TRP A 513 -21.90 3.65 10.43
C TRP A 513 -20.98 4.84 10.73
N LYS A 514 -21.44 5.76 11.57
CA LYS A 514 -20.67 6.96 11.93
C LYS A 514 -19.39 6.65 12.70
N GLN A 515 -19.37 5.59 13.50
CA GLN A 515 -18.17 5.10 14.15
C GLN A 515 -17.12 4.61 13.15
N ARG A 516 -17.54 4.09 11.98
CA ARG A 516 -16.64 3.65 10.91
C ARG A 516 -16.23 4.74 9.93
N GLN A 517 -16.84 5.92 10.03
CA GLN A 517 -16.45 7.04 9.18
C GLN A 517 -15.14 7.62 9.66
N PRO A 518 -14.11 7.64 8.79
CA PRO A 518 -12.86 8.26 9.14
C PRO A 518 -13.03 9.74 9.46
N ARG A 519 -12.28 10.23 10.45
CA ARG A 519 -12.29 11.62 10.89
C ARG A 519 -11.03 11.95 11.67
N ASP A 520 -10.67 13.23 11.67
CA ASP A 520 -9.62 13.72 12.53
C ASP A 520 -10.15 13.99 13.93
N ASN A 521 -9.28 13.83 14.94
CA ASN A 521 -9.65 14.04 16.32
C ASN A 521 -10.08 15.51 16.55
N GLY A 522 -11.26 15.70 17.12
CA GLY A 522 -11.86 17.02 17.36
C GLY A 522 -12.48 17.70 16.13
N ALA A 523 -12.47 17.08 14.94
CA ALA A 523 -13.13 17.63 13.76
C ALA A 523 -14.66 17.57 13.88
N GLY A 524 -15.34 18.67 13.50
CA GLY A 524 -16.81 18.74 13.42
C GLY A 524 -17.42 18.15 12.14
N TRP A 525 -16.60 17.50 11.32
CA TRP A 525 -16.94 16.87 10.04
C TRP A 525 -16.23 15.52 9.94
N ASP A 526 -16.72 14.64 9.07
CA ASP A 526 -16.09 13.37 8.74
C ASP A 526 -15.87 13.21 7.23
N PHE A 527 -15.15 12.18 6.81
CA PHE A 527 -14.85 11.97 5.39
C PHE A 527 -16.09 11.66 4.55
N GLU A 528 -17.22 11.31 5.17
CA GLU A 528 -18.49 11.18 4.47
C GLU A 528 -19.07 12.55 4.06
N ASP A 529 -18.85 13.62 4.84
CA ASP A 529 -19.20 14.99 4.44
C ASP A 529 -18.39 15.47 3.23
N ILE A 530 -17.14 15.02 3.12
CA ILE A 530 -16.28 15.26 1.96
C ILE A 530 -16.85 14.54 0.74
N ARG A 531 -17.21 13.26 0.85
CA ARG A 531 -17.85 12.51 -0.25
C ARG A 531 -19.14 13.19 -0.72
N ASP A 532 -19.96 13.66 0.21
CA ASP A 532 -21.21 14.36 -0.09
C ASP A 532 -21.02 15.63 -0.90
N HIS A 533 -19.96 16.39 -0.61
CA HIS A 533 -19.61 17.58 -1.36
C HIS A 533 -19.47 17.27 -2.85
N TYR A 534 -18.68 16.24 -3.18
CA TYR A 534 -18.45 15.84 -4.57
C TYR A 534 -19.63 15.07 -5.18
N LEU A 535 -20.45 14.40 -4.36
CA LEU A 535 -21.71 13.82 -4.84
C LEU A 535 -22.62 14.93 -5.36
N ARG A 536 -22.79 16.00 -4.59
CA ARG A 536 -23.56 17.16 -5.02
C ARG A 536 -22.95 17.82 -6.25
N GLU A 537 -21.63 18.01 -6.29
CA GLU A 537 -20.92 18.61 -7.43
C GLU A 537 -21.13 17.82 -8.73
N LEU A 538 -20.97 16.49 -8.70
CA LEU A 538 -21.04 15.65 -9.89
C LEU A 538 -22.45 15.26 -10.32
N THR A 539 -23.44 15.30 -9.43
CA THR A 539 -24.81 14.81 -9.72
C THR A 539 -25.88 15.91 -9.66
N GLY A 540 -25.61 17.04 -9.02
CA GLY A 540 -26.60 18.07 -8.72
C GLY A 540 -27.67 17.66 -7.69
N LEU A 541 -27.57 16.46 -7.12
CA LEU A 541 -28.52 15.95 -6.12
C LEU A 541 -28.15 16.40 -4.71
N ASP A 542 -29.13 16.57 -3.84
CA ASP A 542 -28.88 16.81 -2.42
C ASP A 542 -28.62 15.49 -1.68
N PRO A 543 -27.38 15.23 -1.21
CA PRO A 543 -27.07 14.00 -0.50
C PRO A 543 -27.87 13.84 0.80
N ILE A 544 -28.15 14.94 1.51
CA ILE A 544 -28.90 14.87 2.78
C ILE A 544 -30.30 14.31 2.53
N ALA A 545 -31.01 14.84 1.53
CA ALA A 545 -32.29 14.30 1.12
C ALA A 545 -32.21 12.80 0.74
N LEU A 546 -31.23 12.42 -0.09
CA LEU A 546 -31.07 11.02 -0.53
C LEU A 546 -30.85 10.05 0.64
N ARG A 547 -30.06 10.43 1.64
CA ARG A 547 -29.82 9.59 2.84
C ARG A 547 -31.08 9.30 3.65
N SER A 548 -32.12 10.12 3.49
CA SER A 548 -33.40 9.97 4.19
C SER A 548 -34.49 9.34 3.32
N THR A 549 -34.44 9.52 2.00
CA THR A 549 -35.52 9.10 1.09
C THR A 549 -35.17 7.89 0.23
N ASP A 550 -33.90 7.70 -0.12
CA ASP A 550 -33.43 6.61 -0.99
C ASP A 550 -31.97 6.24 -0.68
N ILE A 551 -31.79 5.45 0.39
CA ILE A 551 -30.49 5.01 0.88
C ILE A 551 -29.76 4.16 -0.17
N ALA A 552 -30.47 3.31 -0.92
CA ALA A 552 -29.87 2.47 -1.94
C ALA A 552 -29.27 3.32 -3.07
N ARG A 553 -30.00 4.33 -3.54
CA ARG A 553 -29.50 5.30 -4.52
C ARG A 553 -28.33 6.10 -4.00
N TYR A 554 -28.40 6.56 -2.74
CA TYR A 554 -27.30 7.26 -2.09
C TYR A 554 -26.00 6.43 -2.07
N LEU A 555 -26.07 5.16 -1.65
CA LEU A 555 -24.91 4.28 -1.59
C LEU A 555 -24.36 3.97 -2.98
N ALA A 556 -25.22 3.71 -3.98
CA ALA A 556 -24.82 3.46 -5.35
C ALA A 556 -24.09 4.68 -5.97
N LEU A 557 -24.64 5.89 -5.80
CA LEU A 557 -24.00 7.13 -6.26
C LEU A 557 -22.70 7.41 -5.51
N SER A 558 -22.69 7.21 -4.20
CA SER A 558 -21.51 7.41 -3.36
C SER A 558 -20.31 6.56 -3.78
N ARG A 559 -20.55 5.31 -4.21
CA ARG A 559 -19.51 4.43 -4.79
C ARG A 559 -18.94 5.01 -6.09
N ALA A 560 -19.84 5.36 -7.02
CA ALA A 560 -19.44 5.84 -8.35
C ALA A 560 -18.71 7.20 -8.30
N VAL A 561 -19.23 8.14 -7.52
CA VAL A 561 -18.69 9.51 -7.41
C VAL A 561 -17.23 9.51 -6.99
N THR A 562 -16.85 8.76 -5.95
CA THR A 562 -15.44 8.76 -5.52
C THR A 562 -14.52 8.19 -6.58
N GLY A 563 -14.93 7.13 -7.28
CA GLY A 563 -14.15 6.58 -8.40
C GLY A 563 -13.98 7.59 -9.54
N GLU A 564 -15.05 8.30 -9.89
CA GLU A 564 -15.03 9.32 -10.94
C GLU A 564 -14.14 10.53 -10.59
N VAL A 565 -14.15 11.00 -9.34
CA VAL A 565 -13.25 12.07 -8.89
C VAL A 565 -11.79 11.63 -8.99
N LEU A 566 -11.47 10.44 -8.45
CA LEU A 566 -10.10 9.92 -8.46
C LEU A 566 -9.59 9.73 -9.89
N LYS A 567 -10.42 9.16 -10.78
CA LYS A 567 -10.09 9.00 -12.22
C LYS A 567 -9.75 10.35 -12.88
N ARG A 568 -10.58 11.39 -12.66
CA ARG A 568 -10.38 12.72 -13.26
C ARG A 568 -9.09 13.37 -12.77
N VAL A 569 -8.77 13.26 -11.48
CA VAL A 569 -7.50 13.79 -10.95
C VAL A 569 -6.30 13.11 -11.59
N PHE A 570 -6.31 11.77 -11.68
CA PHE A 570 -5.19 11.05 -12.30
C PHE A 570 -5.12 11.25 -13.81
N ALA A 571 -6.23 11.51 -14.51
CA ALA A 571 -6.21 11.89 -15.91
C ALA A 571 -5.45 13.20 -16.15
N GLU A 572 -5.67 14.20 -15.28
CA GLU A 572 -4.94 15.48 -15.35
C GLU A 572 -3.47 15.32 -14.94
N TRP A 573 -3.17 14.56 -13.88
CA TRP A 573 -1.78 14.36 -13.46
C TRP A 573 -0.95 13.51 -14.41
N ARG A 574 -1.55 12.54 -15.11
CA ARG A 574 -0.85 11.70 -16.10
C ARG A 574 -0.72 12.36 -17.46
N ALA A 575 -1.44 13.45 -17.72
CA ALA A 575 -1.38 14.13 -19.01
C ALA A 575 0.08 14.49 -19.38
N PRO A 576 0.53 14.34 -20.63
CA PRO A 576 1.93 14.59 -21.01
C PRO A 576 2.45 16.00 -20.70
N GLY A 577 1.56 17.00 -20.57
CA GLY A 577 1.92 18.37 -20.17
C GLY A 577 1.91 18.62 -18.66
N SER A 578 1.60 17.62 -17.85
CA SER A 578 1.54 17.73 -16.40
C SER A 578 2.93 17.85 -15.79
N VAL A 579 3.03 18.62 -14.70
CA VAL A 579 4.24 18.74 -13.88
C VAL A 579 4.30 17.73 -12.73
N CYS A 580 3.28 16.86 -12.61
CA CYS A 580 3.16 15.86 -11.56
C CYS A 580 3.88 14.56 -11.97
N GLY A 581 4.87 14.14 -11.17
CA GLY A 581 5.60 12.90 -11.35
C GLY A 581 4.99 11.70 -10.63
N GLY A 582 3.94 11.88 -9.83
CA GLY A 582 3.25 10.77 -9.19
C GLY A 582 2.33 11.15 -8.02
N GLY A 583 1.45 10.22 -7.67
CA GLY A 583 0.50 10.34 -6.57
C GLY A 583 0.16 9.01 -5.91
N LEU A 584 0.18 8.99 -4.57
CA LEU A 584 -0.15 7.82 -3.75
C LEU A 584 -1.42 8.07 -2.93
N VAL A 585 -2.49 7.36 -3.26
CA VAL A 585 -3.81 7.50 -2.63
C VAL A 585 -3.81 7.06 -1.17
N TRP A 586 -4.50 7.81 -0.33
CA TRP A 586 -4.82 7.45 1.05
C TRP A 586 -6.16 6.69 1.07
N PHE A 587 -6.26 5.35 1.23
CA PHE A 587 -5.31 4.26 1.52
C PHE A 587 -5.47 3.09 0.54
N LEU A 588 -4.58 2.07 0.61
CA LEU A 588 -4.78 0.83 -0.15
C LEU A 588 -5.96 0.01 0.38
N LYS A 589 -5.99 -0.30 1.69
CA LYS A 589 -6.97 -1.21 2.29
C LYS A 589 -7.54 -0.64 3.59
N ASP A 590 -8.80 -0.93 3.90
CA ASP A 590 -9.38 -0.59 5.21
C ASP A 590 -8.90 -1.53 6.32
N LEU A 591 -8.78 -0.98 7.54
CA LEU A 591 -8.44 -1.75 8.74
C LEU A 591 -9.64 -2.43 9.40
N TRP A 592 -10.87 -2.02 9.06
CA TRP A 592 -12.11 -2.56 9.63
C TRP A 592 -13.30 -2.47 8.65
N PRO A 593 -14.41 -3.20 8.87
CA PRO A 593 -15.59 -3.09 8.02
C PRO A 593 -16.23 -1.69 8.11
N GLY A 594 -16.41 -1.02 6.98
CA GLY A 594 -17.07 0.28 6.90
C GLY A 594 -16.67 1.08 5.66
N ALA A 595 -17.03 2.37 5.63
CA ALA A 595 -16.62 3.29 4.57
C ALA A 595 -15.29 3.98 4.92
N GLY A 596 -14.22 3.19 5.02
CA GLY A 596 -12.87 3.73 5.24
C GLY A 596 -12.24 4.32 3.98
N TRP A 597 -10.98 4.75 4.10
CA TRP A 597 -10.21 5.33 3.01
C TRP A 597 -9.66 4.33 1.99
N GLY A 598 -9.73 3.03 2.28
CA GLY A 598 -9.17 1.98 1.44
C GLY A 598 -9.83 1.92 0.07
N LEU A 599 -9.00 1.79 -0.98
CA LEU A 599 -9.43 1.33 -2.30
C LEU A 599 -9.98 -0.10 -2.26
N ILE A 600 -9.50 -0.88 -1.30
CA ILE A 600 -9.90 -2.24 -0.97
C ILE A 600 -10.55 -2.19 0.41
N ASP A 601 -11.64 -2.93 0.63
CA ASP A 601 -12.24 -3.03 1.94
C ASP A 601 -11.47 -3.98 2.88
N SER A 602 -11.88 -4.05 4.15
CA SER A 602 -11.19 -4.84 5.17
C SER A 602 -11.18 -6.34 4.90
N THR A 603 -12.05 -6.84 4.03
CA THR A 603 -12.13 -8.25 3.64
C THR A 603 -11.25 -8.60 2.45
N GLY A 604 -10.60 -7.59 1.84
CA GLY A 604 -9.80 -7.76 0.63
C GLY A 604 -10.60 -7.62 -0.66
N ARG A 605 -11.84 -7.10 -0.62
CA ARG A 605 -12.64 -6.87 -1.84
C ARG A 605 -12.37 -5.47 -2.39
N PRO A 606 -12.15 -5.34 -3.72
CA PRO A 606 -11.94 -4.02 -4.31
C PRO A 606 -13.23 -3.19 -4.36
N LYS A 607 -13.16 -1.93 -3.96
CA LYS A 607 -14.28 -0.99 -4.02
C LYS A 607 -14.35 -0.29 -5.39
N ALA A 608 -15.43 0.44 -5.67
CA ALA A 608 -15.61 1.20 -6.91
C ALA A 608 -14.41 2.12 -7.26
N ALA A 609 -13.77 2.73 -6.26
CA ALA A 609 -12.58 3.57 -6.44
C ALA A 609 -11.39 2.79 -7.03
N TYR A 610 -11.16 1.55 -6.58
CA TYR A 610 -10.13 0.67 -7.14
C TYR A 610 -10.36 0.43 -8.64
N TRP A 611 -11.59 0.12 -9.03
CA TRP A 611 -11.91 -0.20 -10.42
C TRP A 611 -11.77 1.01 -11.35
N ALA A 612 -12.17 2.19 -10.88
CA ALA A 612 -11.97 3.44 -11.62
C ALA A 612 -10.47 3.71 -11.85
N LEU A 613 -9.66 3.56 -10.81
CA LEU A 613 -8.21 3.75 -10.90
C LEU A 613 -7.53 2.66 -11.71
N LYS A 614 -7.96 1.40 -11.64
CA LYS A 614 -7.44 0.30 -12.48
C LYS A 614 -7.48 0.65 -13.96
N ARG A 615 -8.57 1.30 -14.41
CA ARG A 615 -8.68 1.81 -15.79
C ARG A 615 -7.82 3.04 -16.00
N ALA A 616 -7.86 3.99 -15.06
CA ALA A 616 -7.07 5.22 -15.11
C ALA A 616 -5.55 5.00 -15.07
N TRP A 617 -5.09 3.86 -14.56
CA TRP A 617 -3.69 3.48 -14.32
C TRP A 617 -3.18 2.38 -15.26
N ALA A 618 -4.01 1.95 -16.22
CA ALA A 618 -3.57 1.00 -17.23
C ALA A 618 -2.32 1.54 -17.96
N PRO A 619 -1.28 0.70 -18.19
CA PRO A 619 -0.06 1.12 -18.90
C PRO A 619 -0.31 1.58 -20.34
N ARG A 620 -1.35 1.03 -20.96
CA ARG A 620 -1.91 1.49 -22.23
C ARG A 620 -3.31 1.99 -21.99
N SER A 621 -3.53 3.29 -22.14
CA SER A 621 -4.81 3.92 -21.80
C SER A 621 -5.14 5.10 -22.72
N VAL A 622 -6.43 5.43 -22.77
CA VAL A 622 -6.95 6.72 -23.20
C VAL A 622 -7.71 7.33 -22.03
N LEU A 623 -7.42 8.59 -21.70
CA LEU A 623 -8.12 9.35 -20.66
C LEU A 623 -8.63 10.67 -21.24
N ILE A 624 -9.83 11.10 -20.85
CA ILE A 624 -10.40 12.37 -21.29
C ILE A 624 -10.14 13.43 -20.22
N THR A 625 -9.52 14.54 -20.63
CA THR A 625 -9.44 15.76 -19.82
C THR A 625 -10.27 16.88 -20.46
N ASP A 626 -10.79 17.77 -19.63
CA ASP A 626 -11.61 18.90 -20.06
C ASP A 626 -10.71 20.14 -20.25
N GLY A 627 -10.45 20.56 -21.48
CA GLY A 627 -9.63 21.74 -21.79
C GLY A 627 -10.34 23.09 -21.60
N GLY A 628 -11.59 23.10 -21.11
CA GLY A 628 -12.41 24.30 -21.08
C GLY A 628 -12.75 24.77 -22.49
N LEU A 629 -12.34 25.98 -22.85
CA LEU A 629 -12.62 26.55 -24.18
C LEU A 629 -11.88 25.83 -25.32
N ASP A 630 -10.84 25.05 -25.00
CA ASP A 630 -10.13 24.19 -25.95
C ASP A 630 -10.85 22.84 -26.17
N GLY A 631 -12.02 22.61 -25.54
CA GLY A 631 -12.79 21.38 -25.69
C GLY A 631 -12.15 20.19 -24.97
N LEU A 632 -12.59 18.97 -25.30
CA LEU A 632 -12.05 17.76 -24.71
C LEU A 632 -10.69 17.37 -25.32
N GLN A 633 -9.78 16.90 -24.47
CA GLN A 633 -8.49 16.35 -24.88
C GLN A 633 -8.41 14.86 -24.56
N LEU A 634 -7.84 14.09 -25.48
CA LEU A 634 -7.59 12.66 -25.33
C LEU A 634 -6.11 12.44 -24.99
N GLN A 635 -5.85 11.96 -23.78
CA GLN A 635 -4.52 11.65 -23.28
C GLN A 635 -4.23 10.16 -23.55
N LEU A 636 -3.30 9.88 -24.46
CA LEU A 636 -2.90 8.52 -24.81
C LEU A 636 -1.58 8.17 -24.15
N HIS A 637 -1.48 6.98 -23.55
CA HIS A 637 -0.28 6.52 -22.87
C HIS A 637 0.15 5.14 -23.37
N ASN A 638 1.46 4.96 -23.55
CA ASN A 638 2.12 3.65 -23.69
C ASN A 638 3.36 3.62 -22.79
N GLU A 639 3.22 3.07 -21.60
CA GLU A 639 4.30 2.95 -20.61
C GLU A 639 5.06 1.62 -20.70
N GLY A 640 4.72 0.77 -21.67
CA GLY A 640 5.46 -0.46 -21.90
C GLY A 640 6.79 -0.21 -22.61
N GLY A 641 7.76 -1.11 -22.40
CA GLY A 641 9.07 -1.09 -23.08
C GLY A 641 9.05 -1.38 -24.59
N THR A 642 7.89 -1.42 -25.24
CA THR A 642 7.72 -1.68 -26.68
C THR A 642 6.81 -0.66 -27.31
N ALA A 643 7.03 -0.34 -28.59
CA ALA A 643 6.13 0.54 -29.34
C ALA A 643 4.73 -0.10 -29.50
N PHE A 644 3.72 0.75 -29.57
CA PHE A 644 2.33 0.38 -29.75
C PHE A 644 1.77 1.00 -31.03
N ALA A 645 1.11 0.20 -31.86
CA ALA A 645 0.38 0.64 -33.04
C ALA A 645 -1.09 0.29 -32.90
N GLY A 646 -1.97 1.24 -33.21
CA GLY A 646 -3.41 1.07 -33.06
C GLY A 646 -4.17 2.30 -33.51
N SER A 647 -5.29 2.58 -32.87
CA SER A 647 -6.13 3.74 -33.20
C SER A 647 -6.86 4.28 -31.99
N VAL A 648 -7.15 5.57 -32.02
CA VAL A 648 -8.01 6.25 -31.06
C VAL A 648 -9.30 6.69 -31.75
N GLU A 649 -10.42 6.56 -31.07
CA GLU A 649 -11.73 7.00 -31.52
C GLU A 649 -12.39 7.88 -30.44
N ILE A 650 -13.17 8.88 -30.88
CA ILE A 650 -14.09 9.63 -30.03
C ILE A 650 -15.50 9.57 -30.64
N ALA A 651 -16.51 9.42 -29.81
CA ALA A 651 -17.91 9.48 -30.22
C ALA A 651 -18.75 10.22 -29.18
N LEU A 652 -19.61 11.12 -29.65
CA LEU A 652 -20.57 11.87 -28.83
C LEU A 652 -21.95 11.24 -28.98
N TYR A 653 -22.66 11.05 -27.87
CA TYR A 653 -23.99 10.44 -27.86
C TYR A 653 -25.03 11.30 -27.14
N GLN A 654 -26.17 11.48 -27.79
CA GLN A 654 -27.38 12.09 -27.24
C GLN A 654 -28.42 11.01 -26.88
N ASP A 655 -29.18 11.24 -25.81
CA ASP A 655 -30.11 10.30 -25.18
C ASP A 655 -29.46 8.96 -24.81
N GLY A 656 -28.13 8.98 -24.65
CA GLY A 656 -27.30 7.78 -24.46
C GLY A 656 -27.41 6.75 -25.59
N GLN A 657 -27.86 7.11 -26.80
CA GLN A 657 -28.06 6.16 -27.91
C GLN A 657 -27.65 6.72 -29.26
N VAL A 658 -28.04 7.96 -29.55
CA VAL A 658 -27.88 8.57 -30.87
C VAL A 658 -26.48 9.17 -30.97
N ARG A 659 -25.64 8.62 -31.85
CA ARG A 659 -24.33 9.19 -32.13
C ARG A 659 -24.49 10.50 -32.91
N THR A 660 -24.10 11.62 -32.31
CA THR A 660 -24.23 12.96 -32.91
C THR A 660 -22.97 13.41 -33.64
N ALA A 661 -21.79 13.00 -33.13
CA ALA A 661 -20.51 13.26 -33.77
C ALA A 661 -19.47 12.19 -33.42
N GLY A 662 -18.32 12.24 -34.08
CA GLY A 662 -17.17 11.43 -33.71
C GLY A 662 -16.08 11.41 -34.77
N GLY A 663 -14.95 10.84 -34.39
CA GLY A 663 -13.74 10.80 -35.21
C GLY A 663 -12.85 9.63 -34.86
N ARG A 664 -11.90 9.33 -35.74
CA ARG A 664 -10.91 8.26 -35.57
C ARG A 664 -9.56 8.75 -36.09
N LEU A 665 -8.49 8.35 -35.40
CA LEU A 665 -7.11 8.56 -35.84
C LEU A 665 -6.29 7.30 -35.57
N ASP A 666 -5.53 6.85 -36.57
CA ASP A 666 -4.52 5.81 -36.37
C ASP A 666 -3.30 6.41 -35.68
N VAL A 667 -2.74 5.70 -34.71
CA VAL A 667 -1.67 6.20 -33.83
C VAL A 667 -0.55 5.19 -33.70
N MET A 668 0.68 5.70 -33.56
CA MET A 668 1.85 4.93 -33.19
C MET A 668 2.54 5.62 -32.03
N LEU A 669 2.62 4.94 -30.89
CA LEU A 669 3.27 5.41 -29.67
C LEU A 669 4.57 4.64 -29.48
N ALA A 670 5.68 5.36 -29.32
CA ALA A 670 6.95 4.75 -28.92
C ALA A 670 6.83 4.12 -27.52
N ALA A 671 7.85 3.33 -27.15
CA ALA A 671 7.97 2.83 -25.78
C ALA A 671 8.07 4.02 -24.81
N ASN A 672 7.35 3.94 -23.68
CA ASN A 672 7.32 4.99 -22.64
C ASN A 672 6.89 6.38 -23.16
N GLN A 673 5.94 6.44 -24.11
CA GLN A 673 5.46 7.69 -24.69
C GLN A 673 4.01 7.99 -24.28
N GLY A 674 3.74 9.26 -23.97
CA GLY A 674 2.39 9.81 -23.91
C GLY A 674 2.20 10.93 -24.93
N ILE A 675 0.99 11.07 -25.49
CA ILE A 675 0.60 12.18 -26.37
C ILE A 675 -0.79 12.69 -26.00
N ALA A 676 -1.05 13.96 -26.29
CA ALA A 676 -2.36 14.60 -26.13
C ALA A 676 -2.95 14.93 -27.51
N LEU A 677 -4.23 14.64 -27.72
CA LEU A 677 -4.94 14.93 -28.97
C LEU A 677 -6.20 15.74 -28.69
N GLN A 678 -6.47 16.76 -29.50
CA GLN A 678 -7.71 17.54 -29.42
C GLN A 678 -8.87 16.73 -30.00
N ALA A 679 -9.95 16.54 -29.24
CA ALA A 679 -11.11 15.78 -29.70
C ALA A 679 -11.73 16.40 -30.97
N ASP A 680 -11.78 17.73 -31.03
CA ASP A 680 -12.30 18.48 -32.17
C ASP A 680 -11.50 18.24 -33.46
N ALA A 681 -10.18 18.00 -33.34
CA ALA A 681 -9.34 17.66 -34.49
C ALA A 681 -9.67 16.27 -35.06
N LEU A 682 -10.09 15.33 -34.22
CA LEU A 682 -10.56 14.02 -34.65
C LEU A 682 -11.97 14.12 -35.27
N ILE A 683 -12.84 14.94 -34.69
CA ILE A 683 -14.23 15.14 -35.15
C ILE A 683 -14.29 15.95 -36.46
N GLY A 684 -13.32 16.86 -36.68
CA GLY A 684 -13.19 17.66 -37.90
C GLY A 684 -14.11 18.88 -37.97
N HIS A 685 -14.89 19.16 -36.92
CA HIS A 685 -15.76 20.33 -36.81
C HIS A 685 -16.06 20.64 -35.33
N PHE A 686 -16.60 21.83 -35.06
CA PHE A 686 -16.99 22.26 -33.72
C PHE A 686 -18.25 21.54 -33.22
N ALA A 687 -18.20 20.97 -32.01
CA ALA A 687 -19.31 20.25 -31.37
C ALA A 687 -19.47 20.56 -29.87
N ASP A 688 -18.91 21.69 -29.37
CA ASP A 688 -18.85 22.07 -27.94
C ASP A 688 -18.63 20.86 -27.01
N THR A 689 -17.57 20.10 -27.27
CA THR A 689 -17.36 18.75 -26.72
C THR A 689 -17.36 18.68 -25.19
N ALA A 690 -16.86 19.74 -24.54
CA ALA A 690 -16.82 19.90 -23.07
C ALA A 690 -18.02 20.70 -22.51
N TYR A 691 -18.91 21.20 -23.37
CA TYR A 691 -19.97 22.14 -23.00
C TYR A 691 -19.45 23.40 -22.28
N ALA A 692 -18.38 23.97 -22.82
CA ALA A 692 -17.74 25.16 -22.30
C ALA A 692 -18.40 26.45 -22.81
N TYR A 693 -18.93 26.46 -24.03
CA TYR A 693 -19.48 27.66 -24.68
C TYR A 693 -20.95 27.91 -24.34
N ARG A 694 -21.76 26.84 -24.20
CA ARG A 694 -23.13 26.90 -23.67
C ARG A 694 -24.09 27.81 -24.44
N PHE A 695 -23.96 27.88 -25.77
CA PHE A 695 -24.87 28.66 -26.63
C PHE A 695 -26.30 28.10 -26.68
N GLY A 696 -26.52 26.89 -26.17
CA GLY A 696 -27.82 26.21 -26.06
C GLY A 696 -27.69 25.03 -25.09
N PRO A 697 -28.68 24.12 -25.02
CA PRO A 697 -28.49 22.87 -24.30
C PRO A 697 -27.32 22.05 -24.91
N PRO A 698 -26.63 21.21 -24.14
CA PRO A 698 -25.61 20.31 -24.67
C PRO A 698 -26.13 19.43 -25.80
N GLN A 699 -25.26 19.17 -26.76
CA GLN A 699 -25.57 18.39 -27.96
C GLN A 699 -25.43 16.87 -27.72
N HIS A 700 -24.90 16.48 -26.56
CA HIS A 700 -24.64 15.09 -26.16
C HIS A 700 -24.64 14.97 -24.63
N ASP A 701 -25.00 13.79 -24.14
CA ASP A 701 -24.95 13.43 -22.71
C ASP A 701 -23.60 12.85 -22.32
N VAL A 702 -22.92 12.21 -23.28
CA VAL A 702 -21.66 11.51 -23.04
C VAL A 702 -20.74 11.59 -24.26
N ALA A 703 -19.46 11.84 -24.00
CA ALA A 703 -18.37 11.62 -24.93
C ALA A 703 -17.64 10.33 -24.54
N VAL A 704 -17.39 9.45 -25.51
CA VAL A 704 -16.73 8.16 -25.32
C VAL A 704 -15.46 8.11 -26.14
N ALA A 705 -14.31 7.98 -25.48
CA ALA A 705 -13.03 7.75 -26.12
C ALA A 705 -12.65 6.27 -26.06
N ARG A 706 -12.07 5.72 -27.13
CA ARG A 706 -11.61 4.32 -27.18
C ARG A 706 -10.22 4.24 -27.79
N LEU A 707 -9.32 3.52 -27.13
CA LEU A 707 -8.04 3.09 -27.68
C LEU A 707 -8.19 1.64 -28.15
N LYS A 708 -7.91 1.39 -29.42
CA LYS A 708 -7.98 0.07 -30.03
C LYS A 708 -6.61 -0.39 -30.51
N ASP A 709 -6.36 -1.68 -30.43
CA ASP A 709 -5.17 -2.29 -31.01
C ASP A 709 -5.26 -2.40 -32.55
N ALA A 710 -4.24 -3.00 -33.15
CA ALA A 710 -4.19 -3.22 -34.60
C ALA A 710 -5.24 -4.23 -35.12
N ALA A 711 -5.79 -5.09 -34.25
CA ALA A 711 -6.89 -6.00 -34.59
C ALA A 711 -8.27 -5.30 -34.53
N GLY A 712 -8.33 -4.12 -33.93
CA GLY A 712 -9.55 -3.34 -33.72
C GLY A 712 -10.22 -3.62 -32.37
N ASP A 713 -9.60 -4.43 -31.52
CA ASP A 713 -10.10 -4.73 -30.18
C ASP A 713 -9.89 -3.53 -29.26
N THR A 714 -10.90 -3.22 -28.43
CA THR A 714 -10.81 -2.09 -27.49
C THR A 714 -9.94 -2.46 -26.31
N LEU A 715 -8.81 -1.76 -26.17
CA LEU A 715 -7.86 -1.92 -25.07
C LEU A 715 -8.24 -1.07 -23.85
N ALA A 716 -8.71 0.15 -24.11
CA ALA A 716 -9.09 1.10 -23.07
C ALA A 716 -10.22 2.00 -23.57
N GLU A 717 -11.04 2.47 -22.63
CA GLU A 717 -12.12 3.42 -22.89
C GLU A 717 -12.26 4.38 -21.72
N ASP A 718 -12.68 5.61 -22.01
CA ASP A 718 -13.02 6.61 -21.01
C ASP A 718 -14.23 7.45 -21.43
N PHE A 719 -14.88 8.04 -20.44
CA PHE A 719 -16.18 8.68 -20.56
C PHE A 719 -16.17 10.06 -19.92
N HIS A 720 -16.69 11.05 -20.63
CA HIS A 720 -16.93 12.40 -20.12
C HIS A 720 -18.41 12.74 -20.22
N PHE A 721 -18.96 13.35 -19.16
CA PHE A 721 -20.37 13.69 -19.03
C PHE A 721 -20.54 15.20 -18.85
N PRO A 722 -20.87 15.95 -19.92
CA PRO A 722 -20.98 17.41 -19.85
C PRO A 722 -22.07 17.91 -18.87
N HIS A 723 -23.08 17.07 -18.62
CA HIS A 723 -24.18 17.33 -17.69
C HIS A 723 -23.98 16.76 -16.27
N GLY A 724 -22.83 16.14 -16.00
CA GLY A 724 -22.62 15.38 -14.77
C GLY A 724 -23.21 13.97 -14.83
N LEU A 725 -23.19 13.28 -13.68
CA LEU A 725 -23.44 11.84 -13.58
C LEU A 725 -24.92 11.47 -13.36
N ASN A 726 -25.81 12.43 -13.15
CA ASN A 726 -27.23 12.16 -12.91
C ASN A 726 -28.02 12.15 -14.22
N LEU A 727 -27.76 11.14 -15.07
CA LEU A 727 -28.51 10.99 -16.32
C LEU A 727 -29.89 10.34 -16.10
N PRO A 728 -30.85 10.60 -17.00
CA PRO A 728 -32.14 9.93 -16.97
C PRO A 728 -32.03 8.40 -17.05
N PRO A 729 -32.94 7.65 -16.39
CA PRO A 729 -32.97 6.20 -16.52
C PRO A 729 -33.27 5.74 -17.95
N GLN A 730 -32.56 4.72 -18.39
CA GLN A 730 -32.76 4.04 -19.65
C GLN A 730 -34.04 3.17 -19.65
N ARG A 731 -34.54 2.87 -20.85
CA ARG A 731 -35.69 1.97 -21.04
C ARG A 731 -35.31 0.53 -20.71
N ALA A 732 -36.30 -0.28 -20.33
CA ALA A 732 -36.11 -1.72 -20.15
C ALA A 732 -35.59 -2.38 -21.44
N GLY A 733 -34.76 -3.42 -21.30
CA GLY A 733 -34.16 -4.15 -22.43
C GLY A 733 -32.98 -3.45 -23.12
N THR A 734 -32.51 -2.32 -22.60
CA THR A 734 -31.31 -1.63 -23.12
C THR A 734 -29.99 -2.34 -22.79
N LEU A 735 -30.00 -3.21 -21.79
CA LEU A 735 -28.91 -4.11 -21.45
C LEU A 735 -29.41 -5.55 -21.54
N THR A 736 -28.71 -6.38 -22.32
CA THR A 736 -28.92 -7.83 -22.35
C THR A 736 -27.67 -8.55 -21.89
N ALA A 737 -27.83 -9.70 -21.24
CA ALA A 737 -26.73 -10.49 -20.72
C ALA A 737 -26.93 -11.99 -21.02
N GLN A 738 -25.87 -12.66 -21.44
CA GLN A 738 -25.85 -14.11 -21.69
C GLN A 738 -24.67 -14.73 -20.94
N ALA A 739 -24.91 -15.81 -20.21
CA ALA A 739 -23.87 -16.50 -19.45
C ALA A 739 -23.50 -17.85 -20.08
N GLN A 740 -22.20 -18.14 -20.10
CA GLN A 740 -21.66 -19.40 -20.60
C GLN A 740 -20.63 -19.94 -19.60
N ARG A 741 -20.92 -21.12 -19.03
CA ARG A 741 -19.99 -21.84 -18.16
C ARG A 741 -18.84 -22.42 -18.97
N GLN A 742 -17.63 -22.27 -18.43
CA GLN A 742 -16.38 -22.77 -18.99
C GLN A 742 -16.00 -24.10 -18.33
N SER A 743 -15.08 -24.83 -18.96
CA SER A 743 -14.60 -26.13 -18.46
C SER A 743 -13.86 -26.03 -17.12
N ASP A 744 -13.29 -24.87 -16.79
CA ASP A 744 -12.61 -24.58 -15.52
C ASP A 744 -13.58 -24.16 -14.39
N GLY A 745 -14.89 -24.19 -14.65
CA GLY A 745 -15.93 -23.78 -13.69
C GLY A 745 -16.21 -22.28 -13.67
N SER A 746 -15.40 -21.45 -14.34
CA SER A 746 -15.69 -20.03 -14.50
C SER A 746 -16.92 -19.80 -15.40
N VAL A 747 -17.53 -18.62 -15.28
CA VAL A 747 -18.68 -18.23 -16.12
C VAL A 747 -18.35 -16.95 -16.85
N LEU A 748 -18.46 -16.97 -18.18
CA LEU A 748 -18.35 -15.79 -19.01
C LEU A 748 -19.73 -15.18 -19.18
N VAL A 749 -19.92 -13.93 -18.78
CA VAL A 749 -21.15 -13.18 -19.00
C VAL A 749 -20.91 -12.13 -20.07
N THR A 750 -21.51 -12.33 -21.23
CA THR A 750 -21.48 -11.35 -22.33
C THR A 750 -22.63 -10.37 -22.17
N LEU A 751 -22.29 -9.10 -22.09
CA LEU A 751 -23.18 -7.95 -22.02
C LEU A 751 -23.27 -7.30 -23.40
N GLU A 752 -24.48 -6.93 -23.79
CA GLU A 752 -24.73 -6.10 -24.97
C GLU A 752 -25.61 -4.91 -24.57
N ALA A 753 -25.16 -3.71 -24.92
CA ALA A 753 -25.81 -2.46 -24.57
C ALA A 753 -26.33 -1.76 -25.83
N ALA A 754 -27.65 -1.57 -25.93
CA ALA A 754 -28.26 -0.75 -26.95
C ALA A 754 -28.13 0.75 -26.65
N ALA A 755 -27.93 1.10 -25.37
CA ALA A 755 -27.79 2.45 -24.85
C ALA A 755 -26.67 2.53 -23.82
N LEU A 756 -26.27 3.73 -23.45
CA LEU A 756 -25.29 3.97 -22.40
C LEU A 756 -25.77 3.38 -21.06
N ILE A 757 -24.95 2.51 -20.48
CA ILE A 757 -25.17 1.98 -19.12
C ILE A 757 -24.14 2.60 -18.19
N GLN A 758 -24.59 3.29 -17.14
CA GLN A 758 -23.71 4.03 -16.25
C GLN A 758 -23.34 3.27 -14.98
N SER A 759 -22.03 3.03 -14.79
CA SER A 759 -21.48 2.42 -13.56
C SER A 759 -22.20 1.10 -13.23
N LEU A 760 -22.02 0.12 -14.12
CA LEU A 760 -22.60 -1.21 -14.00
C LEU A 760 -22.10 -1.91 -12.73
N GLN A 761 -23.03 -2.39 -11.94
CA GLN A 761 -22.84 -3.10 -10.68
C GLN A 761 -23.28 -4.55 -10.85
N VAL A 762 -22.65 -5.45 -10.09
CA VAL A 762 -22.92 -6.88 -10.16
C VAL A 762 -23.07 -7.42 -8.76
N GLU A 763 -24.18 -8.09 -8.50
CA GLU A 763 -24.38 -8.90 -7.31
C GLU A 763 -24.32 -10.37 -7.73
N CYS A 764 -23.31 -11.10 -7.23
CA CYS A 764 -23.13 -12.51 -7.53
C CYS A 764 -22.47 -13.25 -6.36
N ALA A 765 -23.25 -14.07 -5.68
CA ALA A 765 -22.77 -14.83 -4.52
C ALA A 765 -21.77 -15.91 -4.95
N GLY A 766 -20.62 -15.95 -4.27
CA GLY A 766 -19.62 -17.01 -4.43
C GLY A 766 -18.74 -16.89 -5.68
N TYR A 767 -18.72 -15.75 -6.36
CA TYR A 767 -17.85 -15.51 -7.51
C TYR A 767 -17.06 -14.19 -7.36
N ALA A 768 -15.82 -14.17 -7.84
CA ALA A 768 -15.06 -12.95 -8.08
C ALA A 768 -15.19 -12.52 -9.54
N VAL A 769 -15.40 -11.23 -9.77
CA VAL A 769 -15.57 -10.63 -11.11
C VAL A 769 -14.29 -9.88 -11.50
N ASP A 770 -13.93 -9.89 -12.78
CA ASP A 770 -12.71 -9.27 -13.28
C ASP A 770 -12.80 -7.76 -13.58
N ASP A 771 -14.01 -7.20 -13.68
CA ASP A 771 -14.26 -5.75 -13.69
C ASP A 771 -15.66 -5.39 -13.17
N LEU A 772 -15.78 -4.26 -12.45
CA LEU A 772 -17.02 -3.74 -11.84
C LEU A 772 -17.05 -2.21 -11.87
N HIS A 773 -18.23 -1.58 -11.77
CA HIS A 773 -18.39 -0.12 -11.75
C HIS A 773 -17.81 0.55 -13.01
N PHE A 774 -17.97 -0.05 -14.19
CA PHE A 774 -17.63 0.56 -15.48
C PHE A 774 -18.87 1.15 -16.16
N HIS A 775 -18.67 2.12 -17.05
CA HIS A 775 -19.70 2.50 -18.01
C HIS A 775 -19.62 1.58 -19.22
N LEU A 776 -20.76 1.23 -19.79
CA LEU A 776 -20.83 0.50 -21.06
C LEU A 776 -21.38 1.43 -22.12
N ALA A 777 -20.59 1.69 -23.14
CA ALA A 777 -20.95 2.61 -24.21
C ALA A 777 -22.12 2.07 -25.06
N PRO A 778 -22.85 2.94 -25.77
CA PRO A 778 -23.93 2.51 -26.66
C PRO A 778 -23.41 1.59 -27.77
N GLN A 779 -24.26 0.65 -28.19
CA GLN A 779 -23.99 -0.32 -29.27
C GLN A 779 -22.67 -1.08 -29.06
N SER A 780 -22.38 -1.43 -27.81
CA SER A 780 -21.15 -2.12 -27.46
C SER A 780 -21.44 -3.48 -26.84
N ARG A 781 -20.43 -4.35 -26.95
CA ARG A 781 -20.42 -5.68 -26.36
C ARG A 781 -19.23 -5.78 -25.43
N ARG A 782 -19.43 -6.38 -24.26
CA ARG A 782 -18.37 -6.61 -23.27
C ARG A 782 -18.58 -7.93 -22.55
N THR A 783 -17.52 -8.69 -22.34
CA THR A 783 -17.59 -9.96 -21.61
C THR A 783 -16.88 -9.84 -20.27
N LEU A 784 -17.56 -10.26 -19.20
CA LEU A 784 -17.03 -10.36 -17.85
C LEU A 784 -16.74 -11.82 -17.50
N ARG A 785 -15.66 -12.06 -16.76
CA ARG A 785 -15.33 -13.39 -16.24
C ARG A 785 -15.60 -13.48 -14.74
N PHE A 786 -16.46 -14.42 -14.38
CA PHE A 786 -16.80 -14.77 -13.01
C PHE A 786 -16.02 -16.02 -12.63
N ARG A 787 -15.07 -15.88 -11.70
CA ARG A 787 -14.27 -16.99 -11.17
C ARG A 787 -14.91 -17.51 -9.88
N PRO A 788 -15.16 -18.83 -9.75
CA PRO A 788 -15.75 -19.38 -8.54
C PRO A 788 -14.82 -19.18 -7.35
N LEU A 789 -15.38 -18.77 -6.22
CA LEU A 789 -14.74 -18.81 -4.91
C LEU A 789 -15.00 -20.19 -4.26
N GLU A 790 -14.32 -20.53 -3.16
CA GLU A 790 -14.40 -21.87 -2.53
C GLU A 790 -15.84 -22.32 -2.21
N ALA A 791 -16.74 -21.38 -1.94
CA ALA A 791 -18.16 -21.62 -1.66
C ALA A 791 -19.10 -21.28 -2.85
N ALA A 792 -18.61 -21.38 -4.09
CA ALA A 792 -19.41 -21.04 -5.27
C ALA A 792 -20.65 -21.96 -5.39
N PRO A 793 -21.87 -21.39 -5.57
CA PRO A 793 -23.06 -22.20 -5.77
C PRO A 793 -22.98 -22.96 -7.09
N ARG A 794 -23.54 -24.19 -7.09
CA ARG A 794 -23.60 -25.06 -8.27
C ARG A 794 -24.30 -24.36 -9.45
N LYS A 795 -25.40 -23.66 -9.19
CA LYS A 795 -26.10 -22.84 -10.19
C LYS A 795 -25.55 -21.43 -10.18
N PHE A 796 -25.16 -20.92 -11.34
CA PHE A 796 -24.73 -19.55 -11.48
C PHE A 796 -25.95 -18.61 -11.58
N LYS A 797 -25.93 -17.54 -10.79
CA LYS A 797 -26.92 -16.47 -10.85
C LYS A 797 -26.23 -15.15 -10.52
N ALA A 798 -26.37 -14.17 -11.41
CA ALA A 798 -25.91 -12.81 -11.18
C ALA A 798 -27.04 -11.80 -11.45
N HIS A 799 -27.08 -10.74 -10.65
CA HIS A 799 -27.95 -9.59 -10.84
C HIS A 799 -27.10 -8.39 -11.26
N LEU A 800 -27.46 -7.77 -12.38
CA LEU A 800 -26.72 -6.65 -12.96
C LEU A 800 -27.57 -5.38 -12.78
N GLY A 801 -27.00 -4.39 -12.10
CA GLY A 801 -27.59 -3.08 -11.89
C GLY A 801 -26.74 -1.97 -12.52
N ALA A 802 -27.27 -0.75 -12.60
CA ALA A 802 -26.52 0.43 -13.01
C ALA A 802 -27.24 1.70 -12.53
N LEU A 803 -26.54 2.82 -12.49
CA LEU A 803 -27.09 4.09 -11.99
C LEU A 803 -28.27 4.61 -12.81
N ASN A 804 -28.36 4.24 -14.08
CA ASN A 804 -29.40 4.64 -15.00
C ASN A 804 -30.23 3.45 -15.50
N LEU A 805 -30.27 2.33 -14.78
CA LEU A 805 -31.20 1.24 -15.04
C LEU A 805 -32.35 1.26 -14.03
N ARG A 806 -33.58 1.05 -14.50
CA ARG A 806 -34.77 0.94 -13.63
C ARG A 806 -34.93 -0.43 -13.00
N GLU A 807 -34.47 -1.47 -13.69
CA GLU A 807 -34.66 -2.86 -13.32
C GLU A 807 -33.33 -3.61 -13.42
N LEU A 808 -33.14 -4.58 -12.52
CA LEU A 808 -31.97 -5.45 -12.53
C LEU A 808 -32.07 -6.46 -13.68
N VAL A 809 -30.98 -6.66 -14.42
CA VAL A 809 -30.88 -7.74 -15.40
C VAL A 809 -30.37 -8.99 -14.70
N THR A 810 -31.17 -10.06 -14.71
CA THR A 810 -30.77 -11.34 -14.11
C THR A 810 -30.26 -12.29 -15.18
N VAL A 811 -29.07 -12.85 -14.96
CA VAL A 811 -28.46 -13.84 -15.86
C VAL A 811 -28.16 -15.13 -15.10
N ARG A 812 -28.34 -16.28 -15.77
CA ARG A 812 -28.13 -17.62 -15.21
C ARG A 812 -27.34 -18.48 -16.19
N ALA A 813 -26.55 -19.40 -15.64
CA ALA A 813 -25.94 -20.49 -16.39
C ALA A 813 -26.10 -21.77 -15.57
N ASP A 814 -26.46 -22.85 -16.26
CA ASP A 814 -26.58 -24.18 -15.65
C ASP A 814 -25.21 -24.76 -15.28
#